data_AF-L9WWY3-F1
#
_entry.id   AF-L9WWY3-F1
#
_cell.length_a   1.000
_cell.length_b   1.000
_cell.length_c   1.000
_cell.angle_alpha   90.00
_cell.angle_beta   90.00
_cell.angle_gamma   90.00
#
_symmetry.space_group_name_H-M   'P 1'
#
loop_
_entity.id
_entity.type
_entity.pdbx_description
1 polymer ?
#
loop_
_entity_poly.entity_id
_entity_poly.type
_entity_poly.pdbx_seq_one_letter_code
_entity_poly.pdbx_strand_id
1 'polypeptide(L)'
;MPADRAGDSSAPTETESSSTDGVASRSSRSSRSSRSSRSPQRSGSSLATIRAISTAERRQEDHRRIATRRKKVLAYVVLVALLPFFGFLVWGGYQLGNLVGGGELEEFLTLARWYVPIAIGLYAFVGAVEVGDRLLEFEARDLLLTSVRDRDLVLGLLLADLRKRSWILIGWTLLLTVAFGVGVGSATATVVVSAAAAALTAASILLGYAVGLAGRVALARLPIGGGVRSLLGGLGPVAVFVVFAAGGMYVGQLSGEGRDAVAELAPDGPPPIPIAYYADFFVVDTPLSAGIGPAAIASAAVVVASVPVLVWAVAALAPIHWRMDRSRAVDEGSDGRPTNDATARAASTATRARRDWPWLATPTGYVADGVLRRAIRRPSRLAHLVYYGMAASFVVLTVLTEGSGILAALGAAIAALGVLLAGGAVGLNPLGDEGSMLDQLVLSAFSPETFVHARLLAGVALGLPLALVGTALLGLGALTPTETLAVGATLVLSVPASGAVALGIGTLLPQSEPGTVLERFESRPPEKLAMFVHGLLIAALVGAAVWLTLADLESTTRGIGLAVVAATTLLAADGSYRFARRGFAEYGRPKTRDPIYALELVAGIGLLGLALSLALESGLVLVIPGTGPAVIIVAAVGSFAGWALAGVAYLLSSGRSWEYLDGRVPTARDARLLAVGIASSLAIYGGFVAITSVLDAPVVEHALSTAVVDGGFPFLLAVLALVVLVNAPVEEFLFRNVVQKRLEETISARRAIAATAALFAVLHVPAFLPGSPTAVAVTLALLAALAVLWGWLYAKTGSVVVPALCHGVYNAVVVTVAFVGAL
;
A
#
# COMPACT_ATOMS: atom_id res chain seq x y z
N MET A 1 4.72 -10.10 74.46
CA MET A 1 4.23 -9.68 75.78
C MET A 1 5.44 -9.40 76.65
N PRO A 2 5.47 -8.36 77.50
CA PRO A 2 4.57 -7.19 77.66
C PRO A 2 5.19 -5.93 76.98
N ALA A 3 4.69 -4.68 77.01
CA ALA A 3 3.41 -4.02 77.39
C ALA A 3 3.47 -2.55 76.87
N ASP A 4 2.43 -1.70 76.81
CA ASP A 4 0.97 -1.84 76.62
C ASP A 4 0.36 -0.41 76.37
N ARG A 5 -0.96 -0.33 76.11
CA ARG A 5 -1.88 0.85 76.07
C ARG A 5 -2.09 1.56 74.71
N ALA A 6 -3.29 1.98 74.31
CA ALA A 6 -4.70 1.58 74.58
C ALA A 6 -5.65 2.58 73.86
N GLY A 7 -6.72 2.06 73.24
CA GLY A 7 -8.07 2.65 73.16
C GLY A 7 -8.31 3.82 72.18
N ASP A 8 -9.50 4.00 71.59
CA ASP A 8 -10.76 3.24 71.65
C ASP A 8 -11.62 3.54 70.40
N SER A 9 -12.69 2.78 70.17
CA SER A 9 -13.63 2.91 69.04
C SER A 9 -15.04 3.30 69.49
N SER A 10 -15.73 4.19 68.76
CA SER A 10 -17.21 4.18 68.69
C SER A 10 -17.76 5.21 67.69
N ALA A 11 -18.85 4.85 67.00
CA ALA A 11 -19.84 5.78 66.45
C ALA A 11 -20.91 6.08 67.53
N PRO A 12 -21.79 7.08 67.33
CA PRO A 12 -23.19 6.69 67.06
C PRO A 12 -23.97 7.63 66.11
N THR A 13 -25.29 7.44 66.13
CA THR A 13 -26.34 7.70 65.14
C THR A 13 -27.11 9.03 65.25
N GLU A 14 -27.80 9.36 64.15
CA GLU A 14 -29.15 9.97 64.03
C GLU A 14 -29.48 11.38 64.58
N THR A 15 -30.19 12.16 63.74
CA THR A 15 -31.54 12.67 64.07
C THR A 15 -32.27 13.19 62.82
N GLU A 16 -33.55 12.86 62.68
CA GLU A 16 -34.47 13.41 61.67
C GLU A 16 -35.24 14.64 62.21
N SER A 17 -35.73 15.49 61.31
CA SER A 17 -37.04 16.21 61.42
C SER A 17 -37.32 16.96 60.11
N SER A 18 -38.38 16.61 59.37
CA SER A 18 -39.68 17.33 59.29
C SER A 18 -39.60 18.78 58.77
N SER A 19 -40.45 19.31 57.88
CA SER A 19 -41.79 18.91 57.40
C SER A 19 -42.12 19.73 56.12
N THR A 20 -42.57 19.10 55.03
CA THR A 20 -43.93 19.12 54.43
C THR A 20 -44.47 20.45 53.85
N ASP A 21 -45.19 20.28 52.73
CA ASP A 21 -46.20 21.19 52.13
C ASP A 21 -45.73 22.54 51.54
N GLY A 22 -46.36 23.10 50.50
CA GLY A 22 -47.48 22.61 49.68
C GLY A 22 -48.17 23.76 48.92
N VAL A 23 -48.33 23.61 47.60
CA VAL A 23 -49.31 24.26 46.70
C VAL A 23 -49.78 25.70 47.00
N ALA A 24 -49.43 26.66 46.13
CA ALA A 24 -50.40 27.70 45.70
C ALA A 24 -49.99 28.38 44.37
N SER A 25 -50.90 28.38 43.41
CA SER A 25 -50.84 29.24 42.22
C SER A 25 -51.48 30.61 42.50
N ARG A 26 -50.95 31.69 41.92
CA ARG A 26 -51.78 32.73 41.25
C ARG A 26 -50.99 33.75 40.45
N SER A 27 -51.70 34.31 39.47
CA SER A 27 -51.23 35.20 38.41
C SER A 27 -51.02 36.65 38.85
N SER A 28 -50.01 37.30 38.27
CA SER A 28 -50.11 38.73 37.92
C SER A 28 -49.54 39.03 36.53
N ARG A 29 -50.48 39.52 35.71
CA ARG A 29 -50.39 40.14 34.40
C ARG A 29 -49.22 41.11 34.17
N SER A 30 -48.64 40.98 32.97
CA SER A 30 -48.42 42.08 32.01
C SER A 30 -47.56 43.29 32.42
N SER A 31 -46.34 43.32 31.89
CA SER A 31 -45.93 44.46 31.05
C SER A 31 -45.14 43.98 29.82
N ARG A 32 -45.63 44.32 28.62
CA ARG A 32 -44.88 44.12 27.37
C ARG A 32 -43.76 45.16 27.31
N SER A 33 -42.51 44.74 27.42
CA SER A 33 -41.39 45.52 26.87
C SER A 33 -40.89 44.83 25.60
N SER A 34 -41.04 45.51 24.46
CA SER A 34 -40.66 45.02 23.15
C SER A 34 -39.14 45.06 22.96
N ARG A 35 -38.43 44.09 23.54
CA ARG A 35 -37.08 43.76 23.05
C ARG A 35 -37.23 42.94 21.78
N SER A 36 -36.88 43.56 20.65
CA SER A 36 -36.82 42.87 19.37
C SER A 36 -35.93 41.63 19.50
N SER A 37 -36.46 40.49 19.07
CA SER A 37 -35.65 39.31 18.81
C SER A 37 -34.69 39.65 17.67
N ARG A 38 -33.51 40.17 18.01
CA ARG A 38 -32.36 40.11 17.11
C ARG A 38 -32.17 38.63 16.79
N SER A 39 -32.56 38.24 15.58
CA SER A 39 -32.14 36.98 14.99
C SER A 39 -30.63 36.85 15.18
N PRO A 40 -30.09 35.67 15.52
CA PRO A 40 -28.66 35.50 15.65
C PRO A 40 -28.03 35.91 14.33
N GLN A 41 -27.26 37.00 14.39
CA GLN A 41 -26.71 37.67 13.22
C GLN A 41 -25.72 36.69 12.59
N ARG A 42 -26.13 35.99 11.52
CA ARG A 42 -25.30 35.07 10.73
C ARG A 42 -24.26 35.88 9.95
N SER A 43 -23.35 36.56 10.66
CA SER A 43 -22.38 37.51 10.13
C SER A 43 -21.01 37.38 10.83
N GLY A 44 -20.45 36.17 10.79
CA GLY A 44 -19.01 36.01 10.62
C GLY A 44 -18.71 36.00 9.12
N SER A 45 -17.53 36.45 8.68
CA SER A 45 -17.19 36.44 7.25
C SER A 45 -17.12 35.01 6.73
N SER A 46 -17.82 34.72 5.63
CA SER A 46 -17.90 33.38 5.01
C SER A 46 -16.51 32.73 4.85
N LEU A 47 -15.51 33.51 4.44
CA LEU A 47 -14.11 33.08 4.32
C LEU A 47 -13.48 32.59 5.63
N ALA A 48 -13.82 33.18 6.78
CA ALA A 48 -13.30 32.73 8.07
C ALA A 48 -13.88 31.36 8.44
N THR A 49 -15.18 31.15 8.21
CA THR A 49 -15.86 29.87 8.42
C THR A 49 -15.32 28.78 7.48
N ILE A 50 -15.19 29.08 6.18
CA ILE A 50 -14.58 28.19 5.17
C ILE A 50 -13.17 27.76 5.59
N ARG A 51 -12.32 28.72 6.02
CA ARG A 51 -10.95 28.42 6.49
C ARG A 51 -10.93 27.63 7.79
N ALA A 52 -11.85 27.90 8.72
CA ALA A 52 -11.96 27.17 9.99
C ALA A 52 -12.30 25.69 9.75
N ILE A 53 -13.32 25.41 8.93
CA ILE A 53 -13.72 24.05 8.51
C ILE A 53 -12.54 23.35 7.83
N SER A 54 -11.94 23.98 6.82
CA SER A 54 -10.77 23.42 6.10
C SER A 54 -9.58 23.10 7.02
N THR A 55 -9.39 23.88 8.08
CA THR A 55 -8.29 23.68 9.05
C THR A 55 -8.61 22.61 10.10
N ALA A 56 -9.88 22.51 10.53
CA ALA A 56 -10.33 21.47 11.45
C ALA A 56 -10.22 20.08 10.81
N GLU A 57 -10.81 19.91 9.61
CA GLU A 57 -10.73 18.68 8.81
C GLU A 57 -9.29 18.22 8.56
N ARG A 58 -8.39 19.17 8.27
CA ARG A 58 -6.97 18.87 8.10
C ARG A 58 -6.32 18.37 9.40
N ARG A 59 -6.54 19.05 10.54
CA ARG A 59 -5.95 18.64 11.83
C ARG A 59 -6.42 17.26 12.26
N GLN A 60 -7.69 16.95 11.99
CA GLN A 60 -8.28 15.64 12.27
C GLN A 60 -7.73 14.55 11.36
N GLU A 61 -7.55 14.81 10.06
CA GLU A 61 -6.86 13.89 9.15
C GLU A 61 -5.39 13.68 9.55
N ASP A 62 -4.65 14.76 9.84
CA ASP A 62 -3.26 14.67 10.29
C ASP A 62 -3.19 13.76 11.53
N HIS A 63 -4.11 13.91 12.49
CA HIS A 63 -4.24 13.00 13.64
C HIS A 63 -4.50 11.54 13.24
N ARG A 64 -5.49 11.26 12.38
CA ARG A 64 -5.83 9.90 11.90
C ARG A 64 -4.71 9.22 11.09
N ARG A 65 -3.96 9.98 10.27
CA ARG A 65 -2.80 9.47 9.50
C ARG A 65 -1.62 9.15 10.42
N ILE A 66 -1.46 9.92 11.49
CA ILE A 66 -0.34 9.89 12.43
C ILE A 66 -0.63 8.98 13.65
N ALA A 67 -1.89 8.53 13.82
CA ALA A 67 -2.41 7.84 15.00
C ALA A 67 -1.60 6.63 15.47
N THR A 68 -1.03 5.82 14.55
CA THR A 68 -0.19 4.67 14.93
C THR A 68 1.19 4.73 14.27
N ARG A 69 2.24 4.37 15.02
CA ARG A 69 3.61 4.29 14.50
C ARG A 69 3.72 3.31 13.33
N ARG A 70 3.02 2.18 13.42
CA ARG A 70 2.97 1.13 12.38
C ARG A 70 2.42 1.65 11.05
N LYS A 71 1.32 2.41 11.06
CA LYS A 71 0.71 3.00 9.85
C LYS A 71 1.68 3.95 9.15
N LYS A 72 2.35 4.85 9.89
CA LYS A 72 3.38 5.74 9.32
C LYS A 72 4.53 4.97 8.68
N VAL A 73 5.08 3.99 9.40
CA VAL A 73 6.25 3.24 8.93
C VAL A 73 5.92 2.45 7.68
N LEU A 74 4.76 1.77 7.63
CA LEU A 74 4.36 1.06 6.43
C LEU A 74 4.13 2.02 5.26
N ALA A 75 3.55 3.21 5.49
CA ALA A 75 3.40 4.22 4.46
C ALA A 75 4.75 4.74 3.93
N TYR A 76 5.77 4.92 4.80
CA TYR A 76 7.13 5.28 4.37
C TYR A 76 7.82 4.15 3.62
N VAL A 77 7.70 2.90 4.08
CA VAL A 77 8.25 1.72 3.37
C VAL A 77 7.64 1.60 1.97
N VAL A 78 6.32 1.73 1.84
CA VAL A 78 5.64 1.73 0.53
C VAL A 78 6.07 2.90 -0.34
N LEU A 79 6.16 4.11 0.22
CA LEU A 79 6.63 5.28 -0.53
C LEU A 79 8.04 5.07 -1.08
N VAL A 80 8.96 4.55 -0.26
CA VAL A 80 10.35 4.31 -0.65
C VAL A 80 10.47 3.16 -1.65
N ALA A 81 9.72 2.07 -1.48
CA ALA A 81 9.65 0.99 -2.48
C ALA A 81 9.14 1.46 -3.85
N LEU A 82 8.35 2.55 -3.89
CA LEU A 82 7.82 3.15 -5.11
C LEU A 82 8.66 4.33 -5.64
N LEU A 83 9.67 4.81 -4.91
CA LEU A 83 10.60 5.85 -5.42
C LEU A 83 11.26 5.47 -6.76
N PRO A 84 11.68 4.21 -7.00
CA PRO A 84 12.11 3.73 -8.32
C PRO A 84 11.14 4.06 -9.45
N PHE A 85 9.87 3.69 -9.27
CA PHE A 85 8.80 3.90 -10.24
C PHE A 85 8.54 5.39 -10.47
N PHE A 86 8.49 6.19 -9.40
CA PHE A 86 8.33 7.64 -9.53
C PHE A 86 9.54 8.32 -10.19
N GLY A 87 10.75 7.88 -9.87
CA GLY A 87 11.99 8.36 -10.48
C GLY A 87 12.03 8.06 -11.97
N PHE A 88 11.60 6.86 -12.38
CA PHE A 88 11.44 6.49 -13.78
C PHE A 88 10.43 7.39 -14.52
N LEU A 89 9.29 7.72 -13.92
CA LEU A 89 8.32 8.65 -14.53
C LEU A 89 8.91 10.06 -14.69
N VAL A 90 9.67 10.55 -13.71
CA VAL A 90 10.34 11.86 -13.78
C VAL A 90 11.44 11.86 -14.85
N TRP A 91 12.25 10.80 -14.91
CA TRP A 91 13.26 10.61 -15.93
C TRP A 91 12.66 10.50 -17.34
N GLY A 92 11.57 9.73 -17.51
CA GLY A 92 10.84 9.64 -18.76
C GLY A 92 10.26 10.98 -19.21
N GLY A 93 9.74 11.79 -18.27
CA GLY A 93 9.32 13.17 -18.54
C GLY A 93 10.47 14.03 -19.07
N TYR A 94 11.65 13.96 -18.44
CA TYR A 94 12.87 14.65 -18.90
C TYR A 94 13.34 14.17 -20.28
N GLN A 95 13.36 12.86 -20.53
CA GLN A 95 13.74 12.29 -21.83
C GLN A 95 12.79 12.68 -22.95
N LEU A 96 11.47 12.67 -22.69
CA LEU A 96 10.46 13.19 -23.62
C LEU A 96 10.68 14.68 -23.91
N GLY A 97 11.07 15.45 -22.89
CA GLY A 97 11.49 16.84 -23.02
C GLY A 97 12.68 17.02 -23.97
N ASN A 98 13.73 16.20 -23.81
CA ASN A 98 14.92 16.23 -24.67
C ASN A 98 14.55 15.96 -26.15
N LEU A 99 13.71 14.95 -26.41
CA LEU A 99 13.26 14.62 -27.76
C LEU A 99 12.47 15.77 -28.40
N VAL A 100 11.55 16.38 -27.66
CA VAL A 100 10.75 17.52 -28.15
C VAL A 100 11.59 18.78 -28.33
N GLY A 101 12.52 19.07 -27.41
CA GLY A 101 13.45 20.20 -27.50
C GLY A 101 14.45 20.07 -28.65
N GLY A 102 14.91 18.86 -28.94
CA GLY A 102 15.74 18.52 -30.09
C GLY A 102 15.01 18.51 -31.44
N GLY A 103 13.67 18.59 -31.44
CA GLY A 103 12.85 18.49 -32.64
C GLY A 103 12.76 17.06 -33.22
N GLU A 104 13.05 16.04 -32.41
CA GLU A 104 13.16 14.63 -32.86
C GLU A 104 11.83 13.85 -32.88
N LEU A 105 10.72 14.54 -32.62
CA LEU A 105 9.39 13.94 -32.39
C LEU A 105 8.29 14.87 -32.95
N GLU A 106 8.22 15.01 -34.26
CA GLU A 106 7.35 15.99 -34.94
C GLU A 106 5.85 15.77 -34.66
N GLU A 107 5.44 14.51 -34.48
CA GLU A 107 4.06 14.08 -34.21
C GLU A 107 3.61 14.39 -32.77
N PHE A 108 4.52 14.79 -31.88
CA PHE A 108 4.21 15.03 -30.47
C PHE A 108 3.05 15.99 -30.25
N LEU A 109 2.97 17.07 -31.04
CA LEU A 109 1.86 18.03 -30.93
C LEU A 109 0.51 17.41 -31.32
N THR A 110 0.49 16.56 -32.35
CA THR A 110 -0.71 15.81 -32.75
C THR A 110 -1.13 14.87 -31.63
N LEU A 111 -0.22 14.02 -31.14
CA LEU A 111 -0.49 13.11 -30.02
C LEU A 111 -0.96 13.86 -28.76
N ALA A 112 -0.31 14.97 -28.40
CA ALA A 112 -0.69 15.78 -27.24
C ALA A 112 -2.10 16.36 -27.36
N ARG A 113 -2.51 16.81 -28.56
CA ARG A 113 -3.88 17.27 -28.84
C ARG A 113 -4.90 16.13 -28.66
N TRP A 114 -4.61 14.93 -29.13
CA TRP A 114 -5.46 13.75 -28.93
C TRP A 114 -5.47 13.27 -27.46
N TYR A 115 -4.38 13.46 -26.71
CA TYR A 115 -4.25 13.03 -25.32
C TYR A 115 -4.83 14.01 -24.28
N VAL A 116 -4.87 15.31 -24.54
CA VAL A 116 -5.47 16.31 -23.63
C VAL A 116 -6.91 15.95 -23.20
N PRO A 117 -7.83 15.56 -24.10
CA PRO A 117 -9.16 15.05 -23.73
C PRO A 117 -9.13 13.84 -22.78
N ILE A 118 -8.18 12.92 -22.99
CA ILE A 118 -7.99 11.71 -22.19
C ILE A 118 -7.48 12.09 -20.79
N ALA A 119 -6.50 13.00 -20.70
CA ALA A 119 -5.97 13.51 -19.44
C ALA A 119 -7.03 14.28 -18.63
N ILE A 120 -7.85 15.13 -19.28
CA ILE A 120 -9.00 15.81 -18.64
C ILE A 120 -9.94 14.76 -18.04
N GLY A 121 -10.29 13.74 -18.82
CA GLY A 121 -11.15 12.65 -18.40
C GLY A 121 -10.59 11.89 -17.19
N LEU A 122 -9.30 11.55 -17.20
CA LEU A 122 -8.63 10.84 -16.10
C LEU A 122 -8.64 11.65 -14.80
N TYR A 123 -8.28 12.94 -14.85
CA TYR A 123 -8.30 13.79 -13.66
C TYR A 123 -9.74 14.08 -13.18
N ALA A 124 -10.70 14.19 -14.09
CA ALA A 124 -12.13 14.26 -13.75
C ALA A 124 -12.64 12.96 -13.13
N PHE A 125 -12.18 11.80 -13.60
CA PHE A 125 -12.51 10.53 -12.98
C PHE A 125 -12.01 10.46 -11.53
N VAL A 126 -10.74 10.83 -11.29
CA VAL A 126 -10.17 10.90 -9.94
C VAL A 126 -10.96 11.86 -9.04
N GLY A 127 -11.41 13.01 -9.56
CA GLY A 127 -12.31 13.92 -8.86
C GLY A 127 -13.69 13.31 -8.54
N ALA A 128 -14.29 12.59 -9.49
CA ALA A 128 -15.62 11.99 -9.34
C ALA A 128 -15.67 10.83 -8.33
N VAL A 129 -14.60 10.04 -8.23
CA VAL A 129 -14.42 9.04 -7.16
C VAL A 129 -14.31 9.73 -5.80
N GLU A 130 -13.52 10.82 -5.72
CA GLU A 130 -13.23 11.50 -4.45
C GLU A 130 -14.42 12.27 -3.86
N VAL A 131 -15.44 12.62 -4.64
CA VAL A 131 -16.70 13.21 -4.17
C VAL A 131 -17.23 12.55 -2.87
N GLY A 132 -17.03 11.24 -2.72
CA GLY A 132 -17.48 10.50 -1.54
C GLY A 132 -16.61 10.60 -0.28
N ASP A 133 -15.35 11.06 -0.34
CA ASP A 133 -14.44 10.93 0.82
C ASP A 133 -14.67 11.98 1.92
N ARG A 134 -15.10 13.21 1.58
CA ARG A 134 -15.45 14.25 2.57
C ARG A 134 -16.59 15.18 2.21
N LEU A 135 -16.78 15.51 0.94
CA LEU A 135 -17.90 16.39 0.53
C LEU A 135 -19.28 15.78 0.86
N LEU A 136 -19.35 14.46 0.97
CA LEU A 136 -20.56 13.72 1.31
C LEU A 136 -20.46 13.00 2.68
N GLU A 137 -19.25 12.74 3.17
CA GLU A 137 -18.97 11.97 4.38
C GLU A 137 -18.07 12.77 5.35
N PHE A 138 -18.66 13.50 6.31
CA PHE A 138 -17.92 14.30 7.28
C PHE A 138 -18.42 14.09 8.71
N GLU A 139 -17.53 14.19 9.69
CA GLU A 139 -17.89 14.02 11.10
C GLU A 139 -18.82 15.13 11.60
N ALA A 140 -19.59 14.82 12.64
CA ALA A 140 -20.59 15.74 13.19
C ALA A 140 -21.56 16.30 12.13
N ARG A 141 -21.87 15.52 11.07
CA ARG A 141 -22.71 15.91 9.92
C ARG A 141 -23.97 16.66 10.32
N ASP A 142 -24.74 16.15 11.28
CA ASP A 142 -25.97 16.81 11.75
C ASP A 142 -25.73 18.13 12.49
N LEU A 143 -24.61 18.28 13.21
CA LEU A 143 -24.25 19.54 13.87
C LEU A 143 -23.77 20.58 12.85
N LEU A 144 -22.96 20.19 11.86
CA LEU A 144 -22.46 21.10 10.83
C LEU A 144 -23.56 21.54 9.85
N LEU A 145 -24.46 20.64 9.46
CA LEU A 145 -25.63 20.95 8.62
C LEU A 145 -26.67 21.84 9.32
N THR A 146 -26.64 21.97 10.64
CA THR A 146 -27.55 22.85 11.40
C THR A 146 -26.90 24.16 11.86
N SER A 147 -25.59 24.16 12.12
CA SER A 147 -24.85 25.33 12.62
C SER A 147 -24.27 26.24 11.52
N VAL A 148 -23.92 25.69 10.35
CA VAL A 148 -23.26 26.42 9.24
C VAL A 148 -24.22 26.60 8.05
N ARG A 149 -23.94 27.57 7.17
CA ARG A 149 -24.65 27.70 5.88
C ARG A 149 -24.11 26.66 4.89
N ASP A 150 -24.98 25.95 4.17
CA ASP A 150 -24.62 24.91 3.20
C ASP A 150 -23.46 25.29 2.27
N ARG A 151 -23.48 26.52 1.71
CA ARG A 151 -22.42 27.02 0.82
C ARG A 151 -21.06 27.16 1.51
N ASP A 152 -21.03 27.68 2.73
CA ASP A 152 -19.79 27.88 3.49
C ASP A 152 -19.21 26.51 3.93
N LEU A 153 -20.08 25.54 4.20
CA LEU A 153 -19.72 24.16 4.50
C LEU A 153 -19.13 23.45 3.27
N VAL A 154 -19.82 23.46 2.11
CA VAL A 154 -19.31 22.86 0.87
C VAL A 154 -17.96 23.45 0.47
N LEU A 155 -17.81 24.78 0.51
CA LEU A 155 -16.55 25.44 0.15
C LEU A 155 -15.43 25.15 1.16
N GLY A 156 -15.75 24.99 2.46
CA GLY A 156 -14.80 24.58 3.49
C GLY A 156 -14.28 23.15 3.28
N LEU A 157 -15.18 22.21 2.97
CA LEU A 157 -14.87 20.81 2.69
C LEU A 157 -14.08 20.67 1.37
N LEU A 158 -14.54 21.29 0.28
CA LEU A 158 -13.84 21.31 -1.00
C LEU A 158 -12.42 21.89 -0.86
N LEU A 159 -12.23 22.94 -0.06
CA LEU A 159 -10.90 23.50 0.22
C LEU A 159 -10.02 22.54 1.05
N ALA A 160 -10.59 21.77 1.97
CA ALA A 160 -9.86 20.73 2.70
C ALA A 160 -9.34 19.63 1.75
N ASP A 161 -10.19 19.14 0.84
CA ASP A 161 -9.83 18.10 -0.11
C ASP A 161 -8.83 18.57 -1.17
N LEU A 162 -9.03 19.76 -1.74
CA LEU A 162 -8.08 20.35 -2.68
C LEU A 162 -6.70 20.55 -2.02
N ARG A 163 -6.62 21.00 -0.76
CA ARG A 163 -5.34 21.17 -0.04
C ARG A 163 -4.67 19.84 0.33
N LYS A 164 -5.46 18.80 0.67
CA LYS A 164 -4.98 17.42 0.89
C LYS A 164 -4.37 16.82 -0.38
N ARG A 165 -4.91 17.18 -1.55
CA ARG A 165 -4.61 16.54 -2.84
C ARG A 165 -3.73 17.35 -3.77
N SER A 166 -3.57 18.66 -3.54
CA SER A 166 -2.74 19.53 -4.37
C SER A 166 -1.28 19.07 -4.37
N TRP A 167 -0.74 18.55 -3.27
CA TRP A 167 0.63 18.03 -3.27
C TRP A 167 0.76 16.66 -3.96
N ILE A 168 -0.31 15.86 -4.00
CA ILE A 168 -0.32 14.58 -4.71
C ILE A 168 -0.56 14.85 -6.20
N LEU A 169 -1.77 15.21 -6.61
CA LEU A 169 -2.15 15.23 -8.02
C LEU A 169 -1.49 16.40 -8.78
N ILE A 170 -1.60 17.63 -8.25
CA ILE A 170 -1.01 18.81 -8.88
C ILE A 170 0.52 18.81 -8.67
N GLY A 171 1.01 18.36 -7.52
CA GLY A 171 2.45 18.23 -7.24
C GLY A 171 3.15 17.22 -8.14
N TRP A 172 2.56 16.04 -8.38
CA TRP A 172 3.08 15.10 -9.39
C TRP A 172 2.99 15.66 -10.80
N THR A 173 1.87 16.32 -11.17
CA THR A 173 1.76 16.99 -12.48
C THR A 173 2.91 17.99 -12.67
N LEU A 174 3.10 18.90 -11.70
CA LEU A 174 4.15 19.91 -11.72
C LEU A 174 5.55 19.31 -11.77
N LEU A 175 5.83 18.24 -11.02
CA LEU A 175 7.14 17.59 -11.03
C LEU A 175 7.46 16.99 -12.40
N LEU A 176 6.49 16.32 -13.03
CA LEU A 176 6.65 15.74 -14.36
C LEU A 176 6.79 16.82 -15.45
N THR A 177 6.01 17.90 -15.39
CA THR A 177 6.12 18.99 -16.38
C THR A 177 7.34 19.88 -16.18
N VAL A 178 7.85 20.01 -14.96
CA VAL A 178 9.14 20.64 -14.70
C VAL A 178 10.26 19.78 -15.27
N ALA A 179 10.24 18.46 -15.06
CA ALA A 179 11.22 17.56 -15.65
C ALA A 179 11.22 17.62 -17.19
N PHE A 180 10.04 17.59 -17.81
CA PHE A 180 9.85 17.80 -19.25
C PHE A 180 10.40 19.14 -19.72
N GLY A 181 10.03 20.25 -19.08
CA GLY A 181 10.51 21.58 -19.47
C GLY A 181 12.03 21.76 -19.31
N VAL A 182 12.62 21.12 -18.30
CA VAL A 182 14.08 21.08 -18.13
C VAL A 182 14.74 20.28 -19.26
N GLY A 183 14.14 19.16 -19.70
CA GLY A 183 14.61 18.40 -20.87
C GLY A 183 14.48 19.17 -22.18
N VAL A 184 13.42 19.97 -22.35
CA VAL A 184 13.29 20.90 -23.50
C VAL A 184 14.43 21.93 -23.55
N GLY A 185 15.08 22.22 -22.41
CA GLY A 185 16.15 23.20 -22.33
C GLY A 185 15.67 24.66 -22.25
N SER A 186 14.36 24.92 -22.15
CA SER A 186 13.79 26.26 -22.04
C SER A 186 13.13 26.52 -20.68
N ALA A 187 13.55 27.61 -20.03
CA ALA A 187 12.89 28.14 -18.84
C ALA A 187 11.46 28.63 -19.14
N THR A 188 11.22 29.18 -20.33
CA THR A 188 9.89 29.62 -20.79
C THR A 188 8.95 28.42 -20.92
N ALA A 189 9.40 27.37 -21.63
CA ALA A 189 8.66 26.12 -21.76
C ALA A 189 8.34 25.54 -20.37
N THR A 190 9.35 25.42 -19.50
CA THR A 190 9.19 24.91 -18.13
C THR A 190 8.08 25.61 -17.36
N VAL A 191 8.05 26.95 -17.38
CA VAL A 191 7.02 27.74 -16.68
C VAL A 191 5.64 27.60 -17.34
N VAL A 192 5.56 27.71 -18.67
CA VAL A 192 4.27 27.68 -19.39
C VAL A 192 3.63 26.29 -19.36
N VAL A 193 4.38 25.23 -19.67
CA VAL A 193 3.90 23.84 -19.63
C VAL A 193 3.41 23.50 -18.21
N SER A 194 4.19 23.86 -17.18
CA SER A 194 3.83 23.56 -15.78
C SER A 194 2.61 24.34 -15.30
N ALA A 195 2.49 25.63 -15.66
CA ALA A 195 1.32 26.43 -15.33
C ALA A 195 0.06 25.92 -16.05
N ALA A 196 0.17 25.58 -17.34
CA ALA A 196 -0.91 25.04 -18.15
C ALA A 196 -1.38 23.68 -17.62
N ALA A 197 -0.45 22.74 -17.39
CA ALA A 197 -0.80 21.42 -16.86
C ALA A 197 -1.41 21.50 -15.45
N ALA A 198 -0.88 22.33 -14.55
CA ALA A 198 -1.46 22.52 -13.22
C ALA A 198 -2.88 23.11 -13.26
N ALA A 199 -3.13 24.09 -14.14
CA ALA A 199 -4.45 24.67 -14.35
C ALA A 199 -5.44 23.65 -14.93
N LEU A 200 -5.01 22.88 -15.94
CA LEU A 200 -5.81 21.82 -16.56
C LEU A 200 -6.17 20.72 -15.54
N THR A 201 -5.18 20.21 -14.78
CA THR A 201 -5.39 19.21 -13.73
C THR A 201 -6.37 19.73 -12.66
N ALA A 202 -6.21 20.98 -12.20
CA ALA A 202 -7.11 21.57 -11.21
C ALA A 202 -8.56 21.72 -11.71
N ALA A 203 -8.75 22.22 -12.94
CA ALA A 203 -10.06 22.34 -13.56
C ALA A 203 -10.71 20.97 -13.81
N SER A 204 -9.92 19.98 -14.25
CA SER A 204 -10.38 18.61 -14.52
C SER A 204 -10.83 17.91 -13.23
N ILE A 205 -10.07 18.04 -12.13
CA ILE A 205 -10.48 17.52 -10.82
C ILE A 205 -11.83 18.14 -10.38
N LEU A 206 -12.01 19.46 -10.55
CA LEU A 206 -13.27 20.16 -10.26
C LEU A 206 -14.44 19.71 -11.16
N LEU A 207 -14.16 19.43 -12.44
CA LEU A 207 -15.13 18.84 -13.37
C LEU A 207 -15.58 17.47 -12.85
N GLY A 208 -14.63 16.67 -12.37
CA GLY A 208 -14.88 15.43 -11.66
C GLY A 208 -15.84 15.56 -10.48
N TYR A 209 -15.58 16.51 -9.59
CA TYR A 209 -16.47 16.76 -8.44
C TYR A 209 -17.90 17.12 -8.89
N ALA A 210 -18.05 18.00 -9.88
CA ALA A 210 -19.35 18.41 -10.38
C ALA A 210 -20.11 17.25 -11.07
N VAL A 211 -19.44 16.50 -11.95
CA VAL A 211 -20.01 15.37 -12.69
C VAL A 211 -20.36 14.21 -11.75
N GLY A 212 -19.49 13.88 -10.79
CA GLY A 212 -19.73 12.84 -9.79
C GLY A 212 -20.93 13.16 -8.90
N LEU A 213 -21.07 14.41 -8.43
CA LEU A 213 -22.25 14.86 -7.69
C LEU A 213 -23.52 14.86 -8.56
N ALA A 214 -23.45 15.34 -9.80
CA ALA A 214 -24.58 15.36 -10.72
C ALA A 214 -25.08 13.93 -11.02
N GLY A 215 -24.17 12.99 -11.29
CA GLY A 215 -24.46 11.58 -11.51
C GLY A 215 -25.14 10.94 -10.30
N ARG A 216 -24.64 11.18 -9.07
CA ARG A 216 -25.27 10.70 -7.83
C ARG A 216 -26.67 11.28 -7.63
N VAL A 217 -26.86 12.58 -7.83
CA VAL A 217 -28.18 13.24 -7.72
C VAL A 217 -29.17 12.71 -8.78
N ALA A 218 -28.72 12.47 -10.01
CA ALA A 218 -29.55 11.88 -11.07
C ALA A 218 -29.93 10.42 -10.74
N LEU A 219 -28.96 9.59 -10.36
CA LEU A 219 -29.16 8.20 -9.95
C LEU A 219 -30.05 8.08 -8.69
N ALA A 220 -30.00 9.08 -7.80
CA ALA A 220 -30.90 9.22 -6.66
C ALA A 220 -32.32 9.69 -7.02
N ARG A 221 -32.59 10.13 -8.25
CA ARG A 221 -33.96 10.44 -8.74
C ARG A 221 -34.61 9.26 -9.47
N LEU A 222 -33.82 8.32 -9.99
CA LEU A 222 -34.36 7.14 -10.68
C LEU A 222 -35.06 6.19 -9.69
N PRO A 223 -36.24 5.62 -10.03
CA PRO A 223 -37.01 4.70 -9.17
C PRO A 223 -36.44 3.26 -9.19
N ILE A 224 -35.12 3.14 -9.04
CA ILE A 224 -34.41 1.85 -9.02
C ILE A 224 -34.15 1.36 -7.59
N GLY A 225 -34.09 0.04 -7.41
CA GLY A 225 -33.79 -0.59 -6.12
C GLY A 225 -32.40 -0.24 -5.59
N GLY A 226 -32.24 -0.24 -4.26
CA GLY A 226 -30.98 0.14 -3.60
C GLY A 226 -29.76 -0.66 -4.06
N GLY A 227 -29.92 -1.97 -4.30
CA GLY A 227 -28.85 -2.83 -4.81
C GLY A 227 -28.35 -2.45 -6.20
N VAL A 228 -29.26 -2.23 -7.16
CA VAL A 228 -28.91 -1.80 -8.53
C VAL A 228 -28.24 -0.43 -8.51
N ARG A 229 -28.72 0.49 -7.68
CA ARG A 229 -28.10 1.80 -7.46
C ARG A 229 -26.65 1.68 -6.94
N SER A 230 -26.44 0.83 -5.95
CA SER A 230 -25.10 0.56 -5.39
C SER A 230 -24.16 -0.09 -6.42
N LEU A 231 -24.69 -1.00 -7.25
CA LEU A 231 -23.95 -1.66 -8.32
C LEU A 231 -23.48 -0.63 -9.37
N LEU A 232 -24.38 0.22 -9.86
CA LEU A 232 -24.05 1.25 -10.84
C LEU A 232 -23.07 2.30 -10.27
N GLY A 233 -23.22 2.66 -8.99
CA GLY A 233 -22.28 3.55 -8.29
C GLY A 233 -20.87 2.98 -8.13
N GLY A 234 -20.72 1.65 -8.05
CA GLY A 234 -19.41 0.96 -8.00
C GLY A 234 -18.83 0.63 -9.38
N LEU A 235 -19.66 0.24 -10.36
CA LEU A 235 -19.21 -0.12 -11.70
C LEU A 235 -18.83 1.09 -12.56
N GLY A 236 -19.51 2.23 -12.39
CA GLY A 236 -19.18 3.47 -13.11
C GLY A 236 -17.69 3.82 -13.00
N PRO A 237 -17.12 3.87 -11.78
CA PRO A 237 -15.69 4.06 -11.59
C PRO A 237 -14.78 3.05 -12.28
N VAL A 238 -15.13 1.76 -12.29
CA VAL A 238 -14.31 0.73 -12.95
C VAL A 238 -14.31 0.92 -14.47
N ALA A 239 -15.48 1.13 -15.08
CA ALA A 239 -15.60 1.35 -16.52
C ALA A 239 -14.80 2.59 -16.97
N VAL A 240 -14.85 3.67 -16.19
CA VAL A 240 -14.10 4.90 -16.47
C VAL A 240 -12.59 4.69 -16.26
N PHE A 241 -12.18 3.96 -15.22
CA PHE A 241 -10.77 3.58 -15.03
C PHE A 241 -10.22 2.76 -16.21
N VAL A 242 -10.99 1.80 -16.73
CA VAL A 242 -10.60 0.97 -17.90
C VAL A 242 -10.31 1.83 -19.12
N VAL A 243 -11.19 2.78 -19.45
CA VAL A 243 -10.99 3.68 -20.61
C VAL A 243 -9.67 4.46 -20.48
N PHE A 244 -9.34 4.95 -19.28
CA PHE A 244 -8.09 5.70 -19.07
C PHE A 244 -6.86 4.81 -18.93
N ALA A 245 -6.96 3.62 -18.35
CA ALA A 245 -5.87 2.65 -18.33
C ALA A 245 -5.51 2.22 -19.75
N ALA A 246 -6.49 2.06 -20.65
CA ALA A 246 -6.26 1.71 -22.06
C ALA A 246 -5.52 2.83 -22.79
N GLY A 247 -6.00 4.07 -22.67
CA GLY A 247 -5.32 5.25 -23.24
C GLY A 247 -3.92 5.48 -22.65
N GLY A 248 -3.70 5.12 -21.38
CA GLY A 248 -2.38 5.19 -20.73
C GLY A 248 -1.41 4.12 -21.22
N MET A 249 -1.85 2.87 -21.37
CA MET A 249 -1.02 1.80 -21.95
C MET A 249 -0.65 2.09 -23.40
N TYR A 250 -1.61 2.55 -24.19
CA TYR A 250 -1.41 2.97 -25.58
C TYR A 250 -0.28 4.01 -25.69
N VAL A 251 -0.30 5.08 -24.89
CA VAL A 251 0.78 6.08 -24.86
C VAL A 251 2.10 5.52 -24.29
N GLY A 252 2.04 4.54 -23.39
CA GLY A 252 3.21 3.81 -22.90
C GLY A 252 3.94 3.05 -24.02
N GLN A 253 3.20 2.38 -24.91
CA GLN A 253 3.77 1.64 -26.05
C GLN A 253 4.47 2.59 -27.03
N LEU A 254 3.84 3.74 -27.35
CA LEU A 254 4.45 4.80 -28.16
C LEU A 254 5.79 5.32 -27.61
N SER A 255 6.00 5.22 -26.29
CA SER A 255 7.24 5.67 -25.64
C SER A 255 8.37 4.63 -25.71
N GLY A 256 8.09 3.38 -26.10
CA GLY A 256 9.04 2.26 -26.09
C GLY A 256 9.46 1.75 -27.48
N GLU A 257 8.60 1.89 -28.50
CA GLU A 257 8.79 1.25 -29.82
C GLU A 257 9.56 2.10 -30.84
N GLY A 258 10.02 3.29 -30.45
CA GLY A 258 10.82 4.17 -31.30
C GLY A 258 9.99 5.08 -32.22
N ARG A 259 10.68 5.89 -33.03
CA ARG A 259 10.07 6.98 -33.81
C ARG A 259 9.04 6.49 -34.84
N ASP A 260 9.28 5.33 -35.45
CA ASP A 260 8.42 4.82 -36.53
C ASP A 260 7.02 4.41 -36.04
N ALA A 261 6.92 3.82 -34.84
CA ALA A 261 5.64 3.48 -34.22
C ALA A 261 4.83 4.74 -33.82
N VAL A 262 5.51 5.80 -33.39
CA VAL A 262 4.87 7.09 -33.08
C VAL A 262 4.17 7.67 -34.31
N ALA A 263 4.80 7.58 -35.49
CA ALA A 263 4.23 8.06 -36.74
C ALA A 263 3.06 7.19 -37.23
N GLU A 264 3.15 5.86 -37.10
CA GLU A 264 2.08 4.92 -37.52
C GLU A 264 0.81 5.02 -36.66
N LEU A 265 0.93 5.44 -35.40
CA LEU A 265 -0.19 5.56 -34.46
C LEU A 265 -0.70 7.00 -34.25
N ALA A 266 -0.05 8.01 -34.83
CA ALA A 266 -0.54 9.39 -34.79
C ALA A 266 -1.85 9.52 -35.61
N PRO A 267 -3.00 9.90 -35.01
CA PRO A 267 -4.25 9.87 -35.76
C PRO A 267 -4.33 11.00 -36.79
N ASP A 268 -4.61 10.65 -38.05
CA ASP A 268 -4.84 11.59 -39.13
C ASP A 268 -6.03 12.53 -38.86
N GLY A 269 -5.78 13.83 -38.99
CA GLY A 269 -6.82 14.86 -39.02
C GLY A 269 -6.93 15.74 -37.76
N PRO A 270 -7.97 16.60 -37.70
CA PRO A 270 -8.16 17.53 -36.59
C PRO A 270 -8.54 16.78 -35.30
N PRO A 271 -8.19 17.31 -34.12
CA PRO A 271 -8.47 16.64 -32.86
C PRO A 271 -9.98 16.54 -32.57
N PRO A 272 -10.42 15.54 -31.79
CA PRO A 272 -11.83 15.15 -31.69
C PRO A 272 -12.74 16.19 -31.01
N ILE A 273 -12.16 17.09 -30.19
CA ILE A 273 -12.90 18.16 -29.52
C ILE A 273 -12.05 19.45 -29.44
N PRO A 274 -12.65 20.66 -29.55
CA PRO A 274 -11.89 21.92 -29.62
C PRO A 274 -10.95 22.20 -28.44
N ILE A 275 -11.23 21.68 -27.23
CA ILE A 275 -10.38 21.85 -26.05
C ILE A 275 -8.99 21.21 -26.21
N ALA A 276 -8.82 20.30 -27.18
CA ALA A 276 -7.56 19.67 -27.53
C ALA A 276 -6.45 20.66 -27.93
N TYR A 277 -6.81 21.82 -28.51
CA TYR A 277 -5.84 22.88 -28.85
C TYR A 277 -5.19 23.52 -27.60
N TYR A 278 -5.60 23.13 -26.39
CA TYR A 278 -4.84 23.42 -25.16
C TYR A 278 -3.45 22.77 -25.16
N ALA A 279 -3.24 21.68 -25.90
CA ALA A 279 -1.93 21.03 -26.03
C ALA A 279 -0.84 21.93 -26.64
N ASP A 280 -1.23 22.96 -27.39
CA ASP A 280 -0.30 23.93 -27.98
C ASP A 280 0.53 24.68 -26.91
N PHE A 281 0.04 24.76 -25.66
CA PHE A 281 0.82 25.29 -24.53
C PHE A 281 1.96 24.37 -24.07
N PHE A 282 1.95 23.09 -24.45
CA PHE A 282 2.99 22.12 -24.08
C PHE A 282 4.19 22.10 -25.05
N VAL A 283 4.10 22.81 -26.17
CA VAL A 283 5.19 22.96 -27.16
C VAL A 283 5.69 24.41 -27.27
N VAL A 284 5.37 25.27 -26.30
CA VAL A 284 5.87 26.66 -26.31
C VAL A 284 7.39 26.67 -26.16
N ASP A 285 8.05 27.46 -27.02
CA ASP A 285 9.51 27.62 -27.06
C ASP A 285 10.26 26.31 -27.42
N THR A 286 9.64 25.48 -28.28
CA THR A 286 10.26 24.29 -28.90
C THR A 286 10.25 24.41 -30.43
N PRO A 287 11.04 23.60 -31.17
CA PRO A 287 11.02 23.56 -32.64
C PRO A 287 9.64 23.21 -33.24
N LEU A 288 8.75 22.58 -32.47
CA LEU A 288 7.40 22.20 -32.90
C LEU A 288 6.38 23.35 -32.78
N SER A 289 6.79 24.50 -32.23
CA SER A 289 5.92 25.65 -32.01
C SER A 289 5.64 26.43 -33.30
N ALA A 290 4.42 26.32 -33.82
CA ALA A 290 3.88 27.27 -34.79
C ALA A 290 3.36 28.59 -34.14
N GLY A 291 3.56 28.76 -32.83
CA GLY A 291 2.98 29.84 -32.03
C GLY A 291 1.57 29.52 -31.50
N ILE A 292 1.13 30.29 -30.49
CA ILE A 292 -0.17 30.08 -29.82
C ILE A 292 -1.31 30.67 -30.66
N GLY A 293 -2.05 29.80 -31.35
CA GLY A 293 -3.18 30.18 -32.19
C GLY A 293 -4.47 30.55 -31.42
N PRO A 294 -5.47 31.18 -32.07
CA PRO A 294 -6.73 31.58 -31.42
C PRO A 294 -7.50 30.42 -30.76
N ALA A 295 -7.42 29.21 -31.32
CA ALA A 295 -8.06 28.01 -30.75
C ALA A 295 -7.44 27.58 -29.41
N ALA A 296 -6.12 27.72 -29.26
CA ALA A 296 -5.41 27.48 -28.00
C ALA A 296 -5.80 28.53 -26.94
N ILE A 297 -5.84 29.81 -27.31
CA ILE A 297 -6.31 30.90 -26.43
C ILE A 297 -7.75 30.66 -25.97
N ALA A 298 -8.64 30.30 -26.89
CA ALA A 298 -10.03 29.96 -26.56
C ALA A 298 -10.10 28.75 -25.61
N SER A 299 -9.28 27.72 -25.83
CA SER A 299 -9.19 26.55 -24.95
C SER A 299 -8.73 26.93 -23.54
N ALA A 300 -7.72 27.80 -23.40
CA ALA A 300 -7.29 28.30 -22.09
C ALA A 300 -8.35 29.17 -21.41
N ALA A 301 -9.06 30.00 -22.16
CA ALA A 301 -10.18 30.77 -21.64
C ALA A 301 -11.30 29.85 -21.12
N VAL A 302 -11.60 28.75 -21.81
CA VAL A 302 -12.56 27.72 -21.35
C VAL A 302 -12.08 27.05 -20.05
N VAL A 303 -10.81 26.64 -19.95
CA VAL A 303 -10.25 26.05 -18.71
C VAL A 303 -10.42 27.02 -17.53
N VAL A 304 -9.99 28.27 -17.68
CA VAL A 304 -10.08 29.29 -16.61
C VAL A 304 -11.53 29.63 -16.26
N ALA A 305 -12.40 29.83 -17.26
CA ALA A 305 -13.82 30.15 -17.04
C ALA A 305 -14.61 28.98 -16.44
N SER A 306 -14.19 27.73 -16.66
CA SER A 306 -14.83 26.56 -16.07
C SER A 306 -14.72 26.52 -14.53
N VAL A 307 -13.59 26.95 -13.96
CA VAL A 307 -13.31 26.87 -12.52
C VAL A 307 -14.43 27.47 -11.65
N PRO A 308 -14.85 28.75 -11.80
CA PRO A 308 -15.94 29.31 -11.00
C PRO A 308 -17.30 28.62 -11.25
N VAL A 309 -17.57 28.18 -12.48
CA VAL A 309 -18.81 27.46 -12.84
C VAL A 309 -18.86 26.09 -12.16
N LEU A 310 -17.76 25.37 -12.13
CA LEU A 310 -17.62 24.05 -11.51
C LEU A 310 -17.70 24.14 -9.98
N VAL A 311 -17.03 25.13 -9.36
CA VAL A 311 -17.17 25.41 -7.92
C VAL A 311 -18.61 25.77 -7.56
N TRP A 312 -19.29 26.57 -8.38
CA TRP A 312 -20.72 26.85 -8.21
C TRP A 312 -21.59 25.61 -8.34
N ALA A 313 -21.33 24.74 -9.34
CA ALA A 313 -22.07 23.50 -9.55
C ALA A 313 -21.92 22.54 -8.35
N VAL A 314 -20.70 22.37 -7.81
CA VAL A 314 -20.45 21.60 -6.58
C VAL A 314 -21.21 22.18 -5.40
N ALA A 315 -21.16 23.50 -5.20
CA ALA A 315 -21.89 24.22 -4.14
C ALA A 315 -23.43 24.17 -4.29
N ALA A 316 -23.95 23.94 -5.50
CA ALA A 316 -25.38 23.79 -5.77
C ALA A 316 -25.85 22.33 -5.62
N LEU A 317 -25.03 21.35 -6.03
CA LEU A 317 -25.41 19.94 -6.09
C LEU A 317 -25.26 19.22 -4.74
N ALA A 318 -24.19 19.47 -3.97
CA ALA A 318 -23.96 18.79 -2.70
C ALA A 318 -25.12 18.97 -1.68
N PRO A 319 -25.71 20.18 -1.49
CA PRO A 319 -26.85 20.35 -0.58
C PRO A 319 -28.16 19.73 -1.09
N ILE A 320 -28.28 19.43 -2.39
CA ILE A 320 -29.39 18.63 -2.93
C ILE A 320 -29.19 17.16 -2.54
N HIS A 321 -27.96 16.66 -2.69
CA HIS A 321 -27.61 15.29 -2.31
C HIS A 321 -27.86 15.03 -0.82
N TRP A 322 -27.34 15.87 0.07
CA TRP A 322 -27.48 15.70 1.53
C TRP A 322 -28.94 15.64 2.01
N ARG A 323 -29.85 16.37 1.36
CA ARG A 323 -31.29 16.34 1.67
C ARG A 323 -31.99 15.10 1.12
N MET A 324 -31.65 14.68 -0.10
CA MET A 324 -32.18 13.46 -0.74
C MET A 324 -31.73 12.17 -0.03
N ASP A 325 -30.62 12.23 0.70
CA ASP A 325 -30.11 11.18 1.57
C ASP A 325 -30.86 11.17 2.92
N ARG A 326 -30.95 12.33 3.59
CA ARG A 326 -31.67 12.48 4.88
C ARG A 326 -33.15 12.08 4.80
N SER A 327 -33.87 12.47 3.76
CA SER A 327 -35.28 12.10 3.61
C SER A 327 -35.46 10.58 3.55
N ARG A 328 -34.55 9.86 2.89
CA ARG A 328 -34.61 8.40 2.78
C ARG A 328 -34.28 7.68 4.07
N ALA A 329 -33.34 8.20 4.85
CA ALA A 329 -33.08 7.66 6.20
C ALA A 329 -34.32 7.77 7.11
N VAL A 330 -35.17 8.79 6.89
CA VAL A 330 -36.47 8.92 7.55
C VAL A 330 -37.50 7.95 6.96
N ASP A 331 -37.62 7.85 5.63
CA ASP A 331 -38.56 6.92 4.98
C ASP A 331 -38.28 5.46 5.38
N GLU A 332 -37.04 4.99 5.19
CA GLU A 332 -36.56 3.64 5.53
C GLU A 332 -36.65 3.35 7.06
N GLY A 333 -36.66 4.40 7.91
CA GLY A 333 -36.89 4.29 9.35
C GLY A 333 -38.36 4.35 9.77
N SER A 334 -39.24 4.96 8.97
CA SER A 334 -40.66 5.17 9.27
C SER A 334 -41.51 3.91 9.06
N ASP A 335 -41.12 3.06 8.10
CA ASP A 335 -41.59 1.67 7.98
C ASP A 335 -41.19 0.79 9.18
N GLY A 336 -40.33 1.31 10.06
CA GLY A 336 -39.86 0.68 11.29
C GLY A 336 -40.77 0.84 12.51
N ARG A 337 -41.98 1.42 12.39
CA ARG A 337 -42.99 1.29 13.45
C ARG A 337 -43.29 -0.20 13.64
N PRO A 338 -43.13 -0.78 14.85
CA PRO A 338 -43.42 -2.18 15.06
C PRO A 338 -44.93 -2.41 14.95
N THR A 339 -45.39 -2.83 13.78
CA THR A 339 -46.68 -3.50 13.66
C THR A 339 -46.61 -4.78 14.48
N ASN A 340 -47.73 -5.24 15.03
CA ASN A 340 -47.77 -6.46 15.85
C ASN A 340 -47.25 -7.70 15.07
N ASP A 341 -47.25 -7.65 13.74
CA ASP A 341 -46.63 -8.64 12.84
C ASP A 341 -45.11 -8.71 12.94
N ALA A 342 -44.41 -7.68 13.40
CA ALA A 342 -42.96 -7.72 13.60
C ALA A 342 -42.62 -8.59 14.83
N THR A 343 -43.37 -8.45 15.91
CA THR A 343 -43.28 -9.29 17.11
C THR A 343 -43.71 -10.72 16.82
N ALA A 344 -44.79 -10.91 16.04
CA ALA A 344 -45.22 -12.23 15.58
C ALA A 344 -44.20 -12.88 14.64
N ARG A 345 -43.53 -12.13 13.76
CA ARG A 345 -42.41 -12.63 12.93
C ARG A 345 -41.15 -12.93 13.72
N ALA A 346 -40.86 -12.20 14.80
CA ALA A 346 -39.78 -12.56 15.71
C ALA A 346 -40.06 -13.90 16.41
N ALA A 347 -41.29 -14.09 16.89
CA ALA A 347 -41.75 -15.35 17.48
C ALA A 347 -41.76 -16.52 16.47
N SER A 348 -42.17 -16.31 15.21
CA SER A 348 -42.13 -17.36 14.17
C SER A 348 -40.74 -17.59 13.57
N THR A 349 -39.81 -16.64 13.72
CA THR A 349 -38.39 -16.86 13.34
C THR A 349 -37.68 -17.73 14.37
N ALA A 350 -38.11 -17.72 15.65
CA ALA A 350 -37.61 -18.64 16.67
C ALA A 350 -37.96 -20.12 16.38
N THR A 351 -39.02 -20.37 15.63
CA THR A 351 -39.43 -21.71 15.14
C THR A 351 -39.00 -22.02 13.71
N ARG A 352 -38.20 -21.16 13.07
CA ARG A 352 -37.60 -21.48 11.77
C ARG A 352 -36.53 -22.55 11.99
N ALA A 353 -36.81 -23.77 11.51
CA ALA A 353 -35.92 -24.93 11.65
C ALA A 353 -34.46 -24.54 11.48
N ARG A 354 -33.61 -24.94 12.43
CA ARG A 354 -32.15 -24.83 12.28
C ARG A 354 -31.80 -25.48 10.94
N ARG A 355 -30.99 -24.79 10.14
CA ARG A 355 -30.45 -25.43 8.93
C ARG A 355 -29.44 -26.46 9.39
N ASP A 356 -29.76 -27.73 9.23
CA ASP A 356 -28.87 -28.84 9.58
C ASP A 356 -27.81 -29.04 8.49
N TRP A 357 -27.07 -27.97 8.21
CA TRP A 357 -25.96 -27.96 7.27
C TRP A 357 -24.70 -28.47 7.97
N PRO A 358 -23.99 -29.49 7.45
CA PRO A 358 -22.90 -30.17 8.17
C PRO A 358 -21.81 -29.25 8.72
N TRP A 359 -21.49 -28.15 8.02
CA TRP A 359 -20.47 -27.20 8.48
C TRP A 359 -20.89 -26.37 9.71
N LEU A 360 -22.20 -26.16 9.92
CA LEU A 360 -22.74 -25.45 11.08
C LEU A 360 -22.61 -26.24 12.39
N ALA A 361 -22.26 -27.53 12.33
CA ALA A 361 -21.90 -28.33 13.50
C ALA A 361 -20.52 -27.94 14.08
N THR A 362 -19.68 -27.24 13.32
CA THR A 362 -18.36 -26.79 13.79
C THR A 362 -18.40 -25.32 14.23
N PRO A 363 -17.67 -24.92 15.29
CA PRO A 363 -17.55 -23.52 15.69
C PRO A 363 -17.08 -22.61 14.54
N THR A 364 -16.07 -23.05 13.79
CA THR A 364 -15.51 -22.33 12.64
C THR A 364 -16.55 -22.13 11.55
N GLY A 365 -17.27 -23.18 11.15
CA GLY A 365 -18.29 -23.10 10.10
C GLY A 365 -19.52 -22.28 10.51
N TYR A 366 -19.89 -22.29 11.79
CA TYR A 366 -20.93 -21.42 12.34
C TYR A 366 -20.53 -19.93 12.27
N VAL A 367 -19.31 -19.58 12.70
CA VAL A 367 -18.80 -18.20 12.61
C VAL A 367 -18.64 -17.77 11.15
N ALA A 368 -18.17 -18.66 10.26
CA ALA A 368 -17.99 -18.39 8.83
C ALA A 368 -19.33 -18.11 8.11
N ASP A 369 -20.36 -18.92 8.37
CA ASP A 369 -21.73 -18.67 7.89
C ASP A 369 -22.27 -17.32 8.42
N GLY A 370 -21.96 -16.99 9.67
CA GLY A 370 -22.24 -15.68 10.24
C GLY A 370 -21.57 -14.52 9.48
N VAL A 371 -20.28 -14.64 9.13
CA VAL A 371 -19.52 -13.66 8.35
C VAL A 371 -20.12 -13.51 6.94
N LEU A 372 -20.30 -14.61 6.22
CA LEU A 372 -20.85 -14.62 4.87
C LEU A 372 -22.28 -14.05 4.82
N ARG A 373 -23.14 -14.42 5.78
CA ARG A 373 -24.50 -13.85 5.86
C ARG A 373 -24.51 -12.37 6.22
N ARG A 374 -23.56 -11.87 7.02
CA ARG A 374 -23.39 -10.43 7.27
C ARG A 374 -23.03 -9.69 5.97
N ALA A 375 -22.10 -10.24 5.18
CA ALA A 375 -21.73 -9.69 3.88
C ALA A 375 -22.90 -9.68 2.87
N ILE A 376 -23.61 -10.81 2.72
CA ILE A 376 -24.78 -10.93 1.83
C ILE A 376 -25.92 -9.99 2.24
N ARG A 377 -26.20 -9.84 3.54
CA ARG A 377 -27.26 -8.95 4.05
C ARG A 377 -26.91 -7.46 4.01
N ARG A 378 -25.62 -7.10 3.95
CA ARG A 378 -25.14 -5.72 3.87
C ARG A 378 -23.99 -5.62 2.84
N PRO A 379 -24.30 -5.74 1.53
CA PRO A 379 -23.28 -5.78 0.47
C PRO A 379 -22.47 -4.48 0.36
N SER A 380 -22.97 -3.37 0.91
CA SER A 380 -22.21 -2.12 1.09
C SER A 380 -20.91 -2.30 1.88
N ARG A 381 -20.80 -3.31 2.76
CA ARG A 381 -19.55 -3.66 3.45
C ARG A 381 -18.47 -4.22 2.54
N LEU A 382 -18.81 -4.58 1.30
CA LEU A 382 -17.90 -5.07 0.27
C LEU A 382 -17.60 -4.00 -0.79
N ALA A 383 -18.06 -2.76 -0.61
CA ALA A 383 -17.89 -1.68 -1.58
C ALA A 383 -16.41 -1.36 -1.88
N HIS A 384 -15.51 -1.65 -0.93
CA HIS A 384 -14.06 -1.49 -1.08
C HIS A 384 -13.44 -2.47 -2.09
N LEU A 385 -14.12 -3.56 -2.45
CA LEU A 385 -13.67 -4.50 -3.47
C LEU A 385 -13.64 -3.91 -4.88
N VAL A 386 -14.23 -2.73 -5.09
CA VAL A 386 -14.10 -1.95 -6.34
C VAL A 386 -12.63 -1.71 -6.71
N TYR A 387 -11.73 -1.54 -5.74
CA TYR A 387 -10.31 -1.35 -5.99
C TYR A 387 -9.63 -2.62 -6.57
N TYR A 388 -10.10 -3.81 -6.18
CA TYR A 388 -9.65 -5.07 -6.80
C TYR A 388 -10.30 -5.29 -8.17
N GLY A 389 -11.50 -4.78 -8.40
CA GLY A 389 -12.11 -4.70 -9.73
C GLY A 389 -11.29 -3.85 -10.70
N MET A 390 -10.79 -2.69 -10.26
CA MET A 390 -9.87 -1.85 -11.04
C MET A 390 -8.55 -2.58 -11.35
N ALA A 391 -7.95 -3.27 -10.38
CA ALA A 391 -6.74 -4.06 -10.59
C ALA A 391 -6.98 -5.21 -11.60
N ALA A 392 -8.07 -5.95 -11.46
CA ALA A 392 -8.43 -7.00 -12.41
C ALA A 392 -8.71 -6.45 -13.83
N SER A 393 -9.26 -5.25 -13.93
CA SER A 393 -9.52 -4.63 -15.24
C SER A 393 -8.24 -4.11 -15.92
N PHE A 394 -7.20 -3.79 -15.16
CA PHE A 394 -5.85 -3.56 -15.69
C PHE A 394 -5.25 -4.84 -16.28
N VAL A 395 -5.44 -6.00 -15.62
CA VAL A 395 -5.02 -7.32 -16.15
C VAL A 395 -5.71 -7.66 -17.48
N VAL A 396 -7.02 -7.38 -17.63
CA VAL A 396 -7.71 -7.55 -18.93
C VAL A 396 -6.98 -6.77 -20.02
N LEU A 397 -6.66 -5.51 -19.75
CA LEU A 397 -6.00 -4.61 -20.69
C LEU A 397 -4.61 -5.10 -21.07
N THR A 398 -3.75 -5.42 -20.10
CA THR A 398 -2.38 -5.92 -20.36
C THR A 398 -2.40 -7.15 -21.27
N VAL A 399 -3.25 -8.14 -20.96
CA VAL A 399 -3.34 -9.38 -21.74
C VAL A 399 -3.89 -9.12 -23.15
N LEU A 400 -4.82 -8.17 -23.33
CA LEU A 400 -5.28 -7.75 -24.66
C LEU A 400 -4.19 -7.01 -25.45
N THR A 401 -3.38 -6.15 -24.80
CA THR A 401 -2.26 -5.44 -25.47
C THR A 401 -1.11 -6.38 -25.86
N GLU A 402 -0.95 -7.51 -25.17
CA GLU A 402 -0.06 -8.61 -25.55
C GLU A 402 -0.60 -9.46 -26.73
N GLY A 403 -1.72 -9.06 -27.34
CA GLY A 403 -2.33 -9.74 -28.49
C GLY A 403 -3.15 -10.99 -28.15
N SER A 404 -3.33 -11.32 -26.87
CA SER A 404 -4.11 -12.49 -26.46
C SER A 404 -5.63 -12.26 -26.63
N GLY A 405 -6.35 -13.34 -26.91
CA GLY A 405 -7.81 -13.28 -27.11
C GLY A 405 -8.59 -12.90 -25.85
N ILE A 406 -9.80 -12.33 -26.04
CA ILE A 406 -10.66 -11.84 -24.95
C ILE A 406 -10.98 -12.90 -23.88
N LEU A 407 -11.04 -14.19 -24.24
CA LEU A 407 -11.23 -15.29 -23.28
C LEU A 407 -10.05 -15.44 -22.31
N ALA A 408 -8.82 -15.31 -22.81
CA ALA A 408 -7.62 -15.34 -21.99
C ALA A 408 -7.53 -14.11 -21.08
N ALA A 409 -7.82 -12.92 -21.60
CA ALA A 409 -7.84 -11.67 -20.83
C ALA A 409 -8.88 -11.71 -19.69
N LEU A 410 -10.09 -12.19 -19.96
CA LEU A 410 -11.12 -12.42 -18.94
C LEU A 410 -10.71 -13.52 -17.96
N GLY A 411 -10.09 -14.61 -18.44
CA GLY A 411 -9.59 -15.69 -17.60
C GLY A 411 -8.54 -15.23 -16.60
N ALA A 412 -7.52 -14.49 -17.05
CA ALA A 412 -6.49 -13.89 -16.22
C ALA A 412 -7.08 -12.95 -15.16
N ALA A 413 -7.99 -12.06 -15.57
CA ALA A 413 -8.62 -11.10 -14.67
C ALA A 413 -9.52 -11.77 -13.62
N ILE A 414 -10.32 -12.78 -14.01
CA ILE A 414 -11.18 -13.55 -13.09
C ILE A 414 -10.32 -14.38 -12.13
N ALA A 415 -9.21 -14.96 -12.61
CA ALA A 415 -8.27 -15.70 -11.77
C ALA A 415 -7.60 -14.80 -10.72
N ALA A 416 -7.03 -13.68 -11.15
CA ALA A 416 -6.40 -12.70 -10.26
C ALA A 416 -7.41 -12.12 -9.26
N LEU A 417 -8.62 -11.79 -9.71
CA LEU A 417 -9.70 -11.33 -8.84
C LEU A 417 -10.09 -12.42 -7.81
N GLY A 418 -10.16 -13.69 -8.21
CA GLY A 418 -10.44 -14.80 -7.28
C GLY A 418 -9.43 -14.88 -6.14
N VAL A 419 -8.14 -14.80 -6.44
CA VAL A 419 -7.09 -14.78 -5.40
C VAL A 419 -7.19 -13.51 -4.54
N LEU A 420 -7.33 -12.33 -5.15
CA LEU A 420 -7.40 -11.05 -4.42
C LEU A 420 -8.64 -10.95 -3.51
N LEU A 421 -9.80 -11.44 -3.93
CA LEU A 421 -11.03 -11.43 -3.14
C LEU A 421 -10.98 -12.38 -1.95
N ALA A 422 -10.20 -13.46 -2.01
CA ALA A 422 -10.06 -14.42 -0.91
C ALA A 422 -9.56 -13.75 0.39
N GLY A 423 -8.56 -12.88 0.29
CA GLY A 423 -8.17 -11.99 1.38
C GLY A 423 -9.03 -10.74 1.49
N GLY A 424 -9.32 -10.11 0.35
CA GLY A 424 -9.92 -8.78 0.28
C GLY A 424 -11.31 -8.65 0.90
N ALA A 425 -12.16 -9.67 0.78
CA ALA A 425 -13.57 -9.60 1.17
C ALA A 425 -13.80 -9.56 2.68
N VAL A 426 -13.01 -10.31 3.46
CA VAL A 426 -13.28 -10.57 4.90
C VAL A 426 -12.03 -10.55 5.78
N GLY A 427 -10.83 -10.43 5.19
CA GLY A 427 -9.56 -10.49 5.89
C GLY A 427 -9.00 -9.14 6.33
N LEU A 428 -9.33 -8.04 5.63
CA LEU A 428 -8.58 -6.78 5.75
C LEU A 428 -8.98 -5.84 6.91
N ASN A 429 -10.01 -6.17 7.71
CA ASN A 429 -10.31 -5.43 8.94
C ASN A 429 -10.86 -6.34 10.06
N PRO A 430 -10.15 -7.42 10.45
CA PRO A 430 -10.73 -8.53 11.20
C PRO A 430 -11.11 -8.15 12.64
N LEU A 431 -10.37 -7.22 13.26
CA LEU A 431 -10.68 -6.67 14.58
C LEU A 431 -11.71 -5.53 14.47
N GLY A 432 -11.56 -4.64 13.49
CA GLY A 432 -12.44 -3.48 13.32
C GLY A 432 -13.87 -3.87 12.98
N ASP A 433 -14.07 -4.84 12.09
CA ASP A 433 -15.40 -5.33 11.67
C ASP A 433 -16.33 -5.69 12.83
N GLU A 434 -15.77 -6.19 13.93
CA GLU A 434 -16.51 -6.53 15.16
C GLU A 434 -16.76 -5.28 16.02
N GLY A 435 -15.73 -4.45 16.22
CA GLY A 435 -15.77 -3.18 16.97
C GLY A 435 -16.40 -3.31 18.37
N SER A 436 -17.61 -2.77 18.60
CA SER A 436 -18.27 -2.85 19.92
C SER A 436 -18.62 -4.28 20.37
N MET A 437 -18.57 -5.28 19.47
CA MET A 437 -18.68 -6.69 19.84
C MET A 437 -17.32 -7.36 20.10
N LEU A 438 -16.20 -6.71 19.76
CA LEU A 438 -14.86 -7.29 19.87
C LEU A 438 -14.54 -7.75 21.30
N ASP A 439 -14.86 -6.91 22.30
CA ASP A 439 -14.68 -7.23 23.71
C ASP A 439 -15.46 -8.49 24.11
N GLN A 440 -16.71 -8.64 23.62
CA GLN A 440 -17.53 -9.82 23.88
C GLN A 440 -16.99 -11.08 23.19
N LEU A 441 -16.40 -10.95 22.00
CA LEU A 441 -15.80 -12.07 21.26
C LEU A 441 -14.50 -12.55 21.90
N VAL A 442 -13.65 -11.64 22.40
CA VAL A 442 -12.39 -11.95 23.11
C VAL A 442 -12.66 -12.57 24.50
N LEU A 443 -13.85 -12.31 25.07
CA LEU A 443 -14.36 -12.95 26.29
C LEU A 443 -15.21 -14.22 26.02
N SER A 444 -15.47 -14.57 24.76
CA SER A 444 -16.26 -15.75 24.42
C SER A 444 -15.51 -17.06 24.70
N ALA A 445 -16.25 -18.17 24.81
CA ALA A 445 -15.66 -19.50 24.98
C ALA A 445 -14.95 -20.04 23.71
N PHE A 446 -15.03 -19.35 22.57
CA PHE A 446 -14.37 -19.77 21.34
C PHE A 446 -12.91 -19.31 21.31
N SER A 447 -12.03 -20.17 20.80
CA SER A 447 -10.61 -19.85 20.71
C SER A 447 -10.34 -18.80 19.60
N PRO A 448 -9.26 -17.99 19.71
CA PRO A 448 -8.85 -17.04 18.67
C PRO A 448 -8.74 -17.65 17.26
N GLU A 449 -8.27 -18.90 17.18
CA GLU A 449 -8.17 -19.69 15.95
C GLU A 449 -9.52 -19.84 15.26
N THR A 450 -10.62 -19.98 16.01
CA THR A 450 -11.98 -20.12 15.46
C THR A 450 -12.35 -18.91 14.61
N PHE A 451 -12.05 -17.70 15.09
CA PHE A 451 -12.37 -16.44 14.39
C PHE A 451 -11.49 -16.21 13.16
N VAL A 452 -10.21 -16.59 13.22
CA VAL A 452 -9.26 -16.47 12.11
C VAL A 452 -9.57 -17.51 11.02
N HIS A 453 -9.75 -18.79 11.38
CA HIS A 453 -10.14 -19.84 10.45
C HIS A 453 -11.51 -19.58 9.81
N ALA A 454 -12.47 -19.01 10.53
CA ALA A 454 -13.78 -18.69 9.97
C ALA A 454 -13.71 -17.62 8.87
N ARG A 455 -12.83 -16.62 9.02
CA ARG A 455 -12.56 -15.61 7.99
C ARG A 455 -11.78 -16.20 6.81
N LEU A 456 -10.77 -17.03 7.06
CA LEU A 456 -10.08 -17.77 5.99
C LEU A 456 -11.06 -18.61 5.17
N LEU A 457 -11.90 -19.41 5.82
CA LEU A 457 -12.89 -20.27 5.16
C LEU A 457 -13.90 -19.45 4.34
N ALA A 458 -14.41 -18.35 4.89
CA ALA A 458 -15.31 -17.44 4.19
C ALA A 458 -14.64 -16.79 2.96
N GLY A 459 -13.36 -16.41 3.08
CA GLY A 459 -12.56 -15.87 1.98
C GLY A 459 -12.31 -16.88 0.87
N VAL A 460 -11.80 -18.06 1.22
CA VAL A 460 -11.54 -19.18 0.29
C VAL A 460 -12.83 -19.58 -0.44
N ALA A 461 -13.96 -19.64 0.24
CA ALA A 461 -15.26 -19.98 -0.37
C ALA A 461 -15.74 -18.95 -1.42
N LEU A 462 -15.29 -17.70 -1.34
CA LEU A 462 -15.56 -16.66 -2.34
C LEU A 462 -14.53 -16.66 -3.47
N GLY A 463 -13.24 -16.82 -3.14
CA GLY A 463 -12.14 -16.67 -4.09
C GLY A 463 -11.84 -17.90 -4.93
N LEU A 464 -11.90 -19.11 -4.34
CA LEU A 464 -11.53 -20.36 -5.02
C LEU A 464 -12.37 -20.67 -6.28
N PRO A 465 -13.71 -20.51 -6.28
CA PRO A 465 -14.50 -20.75 -7.49
C PRO A 465 -14.11 -19.82 -8.65
N LEU A 466 -13.81 -18.55 -8.35
CA LEU A 466 -13.34 -17.59 -9.35
C LEU A 466 -11.95 -17.93 -9.87
N ALA A 467 -11.01 -18.32 -9.00
CA ALA A 467 -9.69 -18.78 -9.41
C ALA A 467 -9.75 -19.98 -10.37
N LEU A 468 -10.63 -20.94 -10.08
CA LEU A 468 -10.86 -22.12 -10.94
C LEU A 468 -11.51 -21.75 -12.29
N VAL A 469 -12.54 -20.89 -12.28
CA VAL A 469 -13.19 -20.43 -13.52
C VAL A 469 -12.23 -19.63 -14.39
N GLY A 470 -11.42 -18.73 -13.80
CA GLY A 470 -10.40 -17.97 -14.52
C GLY A 470 -9.34 -18.86 -15.15
N THR A 471 -8.86 -19.87 -14.40
CA THR A 471 -7.94 -20.90 -14.91
C THR A 471 -8.55 -21.67 -16.09
N ALA A 472 -9.82 -22.08 -16.00
CA ALA A 472 -10.49 -22.80 -17.08
C ALA A 472 -10.62 -21.94 -18.35
N LEU A 473 -10.94 -20.66 -18.21
CA LEU A 473 -10.98 -19.71 -19.34
C LEU A 473 -9.59 -19.47 -19.96
N LEU A 474 -8.53 -19.42 -19.15
CA LEU A 474 -7.15 -19.36 -19.65
C LEU A 474 -6.79 -20.61 -20.47
N GLY A 475 -7.13 -21.81 -20.00
CA GLY A 475 -6.89 -23.06 -20.74
C GLY A 475 -7.74 -23.24 -22.00
N LEU A 476 -8.87 -22.52 -22.11
CA LEU A 476 -9.66 -22.46 -23.35
C LEU A 476 -9.19 -21.36 -24.31
N GLY A 477 -8.47 -20.34 -23.82
CA GLY A 477 -8.15 -19.12 -24.57
C GLY A 477 -6.69 -18.92 -24.94
N ALA A 478 -5.74 -19.51 -24.21
CA ALA A 478 -4.29 -19.28 -24.44
C ALA A 478 -3.37 -20.43 -23.96
N LEU A 479 -3.68 -21.11 -22.86
CA LEU A 479 -2.76 -22.07 -22.23
C LEU A 479 -2.96 -23.52 -22.73
N THR A 480 -1.87 -24.28 -22.83
CA THR A 480 -1.92 -25.73 -23.02
C THR A 480 -2.55 -26.44 -21.80
N PRO A 481 -3.01 -27.70 -21.92
CA PRO A 481 -3.55 -28.45 -20.78
C PRO A 481 -2.57 -28.58 -19.61
N THR A 482 -1.26 -28.72 -19.90
CA THR A 482 -0.20 -28.80 -18.89
C THR A 482 0.03 -27.48 -18.16
N GLU A 483 0.08 -26.37 -18.89
CA GLU A 483 0.20 -25.02 -18.29
C GLU A 483 -1.06 -24.67 -17.49
N THR A 484 -2.24 -25.03 -17.99
CA THR A 484 -3.52 -24.83 -17.30
C THR A 484 -3.54 -25.55 -15.95
N LEU A 485 -3.05 -26.79 -15.87
CA LEU A 485 -2.93 -27.53 -14.61
C LEU A 485 -1.90 -26.91 -13.67
N ALA A 486 -0.75 -26.47 -14.18
CA ALA A 486 0.31 -25.86 -13.38
C ALA A 486 -0.10 -24.47 -12.81
N VAL A 487 -0.64 -23.59 -13.66
CA VAL A 487 -1.21 -22.29 -13.27
C VAL A 487 -2.39 -22.49 -12.32
N GLY A 488 -3.26 -23.47 -12.58
CA GLY A 488 -4.36 -23.82 -11.69
C GLY A 488 -3.90 -24.25 -10.30
N ALA A 489 -2.90 -25.13 -10.21
CA ALA A 489 -2.32 -25.55 -8.93
C ALA A 489 -1.73 -24.36 -8.15
N THR A 490 -0.97 -23.50 -8.83
CA THR A 490 -0.41 -22.27 -8.27
C THR A 490 -1.49 -21.36 -7.69
N LEU A 491 -2.55 -21.06 -8.47
CA LEU A 491 -3.65 -20.20 -8.05
C LEU A 491 -4.45 -20.79 -6.88
N VAL A 492 -4.75 -22.10 -6.90
CA VAL A 492 -5.45 -22.80 -5.82
C VAL A 492 -4.67 -22.71 -4.51
N LEU A 493 -3.34 -22.83 -4.54
CA LEU A 493 -2.48 -22.66 -3.35
C LEU A 493 -2.36 -21.18 -2.91
N SER A 494 -2.44 -20.22 -3.84
CA SER A 494 -2.39 -18.78 -3.53
C SER A 494 -3.67 -18.25 -2.86
N VAL A 495 -4.84 -18.83 -3.12
CA VAL A 495 -6.14 -18.41 -2.53
C VAL A 495 -6.12 -18.35 -0.99
N PRO A 496 -5.78 -19.43 -0.24
CA PRO A 496 -5.70 -19.38 1.22
C PRO A 496 -4.54 -18.50 1.72
N ALA A 497 -3.44 -18.40 0.96
CA ALA A 497 -2.31 -17.53 1.31
C ALA A 497 -2.71 -16.04 1.29
N SER A 498 -3.42 -15.59 0.25
CA SER A 498 -4.06 -14.27 0.17
C SER A 498 -4.99 -14.01 1.37
N GLY A 499 -5.83 -15.01 1.71
CA GLY A 499 -6.64 -15.01 2.92
C GLY A 499 -5.84 -14.69 4.19
N ALA A 500 -4.73 -15.38 4.40
CA ALA A 500 -3.90 -15.24 5.60
C ALA A 500 -3.13 -13.91 5.63
N VAL A 501 -2.54 -13.50 4.50
CA VAL A 501 -1.83 -12.22 4.35
C VAL A 501 -2.77 -11.04 4.62
N ALA A 502 -4.00 -11.06 4.08
CA ALA A 502 -5.01 -10.05 4.36
C ALA A 502 -5.32 -9.94 5.86
N LEU A 503 -5.49 -11.08 6.55
CA LEU A 503 -5.74 -11.12 8.00
C LEU A 503 -4.59 -10.53 8.82
N GLY A 504 -3.34 -10.79 8.43
CA GLY A 504 -2.16 -10.18 9.07
C GLY A 504 -2.13 -8.67 8.88
N ILE A 505 -2.28 -8.18 7.65
CA ILE A 505 -2.25 -6.75 7.33
C ILE A 505 -3.44 -6.01 7.97
N GLY A 506 -4.64 -6.59 7.95
CA GLY A 506 -5.82 -6.02 8.60
C GLY A 506 -5.71 -5.99 10.12
N THR A 507 -5.01 -6.95 10.73
CA THR A 507 -4.67 -6.93 12.16
C THR A 507 -3.57 -5.91 12.48
N LEU A 508 -2.69 -5.59 11.51
CA LEU A 508 -1.64 -4.59 11.66
C LEU A 508 -2.20 -3.16 11.61
N LEU A 509 -3.24 -2.96 10.81
CA LEU A 509 -3.93 -1.69 10.54
C LEU A 509 -5.45 -1.80 10.81
N PRO A 510 -5.87 -2.09 12.06
CA PRO A 510 -7.29 -2.24 12.38
C PRO A 510 -8.00 -0.88 12.33
N GLN A 511 -9.14 -0.82 11.66
CA GLN A 511 -9.96 0.39 11.52
C GLN A 511 -11.26 0.20 12.32
N SER A 512 -11.31 0.74 13.54
CA SER A 512 -12.45 0.63 14.46
C SER A 512 -13.48 1.76 14.31
N GLU A 513 -13.04 2.94 13.86
CA GLU A 513 -13.92 4.08 13.58
C GLU A 513 -14.87 3.76 12.41
N PRO A 514 -16.18 4.06 12.52
CA PRO A 514 -17.09 3.92 11.41
C PRO A 514 -16.69 4.87 10.28
N GLY A 515 -16.72 4.34 9.06
CA GLY A 515 -16.54 5.08 7.83
C GLY A 515 -17.47 4.52 6.76
N THR A 516 -17.48 5.17 5.61
CA THR A 516 -18.40 4.84 4.53
C THR A 516 -17.59 4.65 3.23
N VAL A 517 -18.09 3.77 2.38
CA VAL A 517 -17.56 3.50 1.05
C VAL A 517 -18.77 3.31 0.16
N LEU A 518 -18.91 4.16 -0.85
CA LEU A 518 -20.10 4.24 -1.72
C LEU A 518 -21.43 4.50 -0.98
N GLU A 519 -21.40 5.29 0.12
CA GLU A 519 -22.55 5.95 0.77
C GLU A 519 -23.86 5.14 0.97
N ARG A 520 -24.11 4.74 2.24
CA ARG A 520 -25.47 4.63 2.85
C ARG A 520 -25.47 4.07 4.27
N PHE A 521 -24.40 3.42 4.70
CA PHE A 521 -24.38 2.69 5.97
C PHE A 521 -23.04 2.86 6.67
N GLU A 522 -23.06 3.18 7.97
CA GLU A 522 -21.88 3.03 8.82
C GLU A 522 -21.34 1.60 8.69
N SER A 523 -20.18 1.52 8.05
CA SER A 523 -19.37 0.33 7.92
C SER A 523 -18.03 0.61 8.59
N ARG A 524 -17.13 -0.36 8.66
CA ARG A 524 -15.75 -0.12 9.08
C ARG A 524 -14.86 -0.57 7.95
N PRO A 525 -14.77 0.22 6.87
CA PRO A 525 -14.09 -0.21 5.67
C PRO A 525 -12.61 -0.46 5.99
N PRO A 526 -11.96 -1.41 5.32
CA PRO A 526 -10.53 -1.63 5.49
C PRO A 526 -9.72 -0.37 5.18
N GLU A 527 -8.59 -0.22 5.87
CA GLU A 527 -7.64 0.85 5.64
C GLU A 527 -7.16 0.84 4.17
N LYS A 528 -7.15 2.00 3.50
CA LYS A 528 -6.72 2.10 2.08
C LYS A 528 -5.29 1.59 1.87
N LEU A 529 -4.39 1.85 2.83
CA LEU A 529 -3.04 1.30 2.84
C LEU A 529 -3.01 -0.24 3.00
N ALA A 530 -3.92 -0.83 3.79
CA ALA A 530 -4.01 -2.28 3.94
C ALA A 530 -4.44 -2.96 2.64
N MET A 531 -5.43 -2.39 1.95
CA MET A 531 -5.88 -2.87 0.63
C MET A 531 -4.77 -2.81 -0.41
N PHE A 532 -4.04 -1.69 -0.45
CA PHE A 532 -2.93 -1.50 -1.39
C PHE A 532 -1.78 -2.47 -1.15
N VAL A 533 -1.31 -2.61 0.09
CA VAL A 533 -0.19 -3.52 0.44
C VAL A 533 -0.58 -4.98 0.21
N HIS A 534 -1.81 -5.38 0.55
CA HIS A 534 -2.31 -6.72 0.23
C HIS A 534 -2.36 -6.96 -1.29
N GLY A 535 -2.94 -6.03 -2.04
CA GLY A 535 -3.07 -6.14 -3.50
C GLY A 535 -1.72 -6.24 -4.19
N LEU A 536 -0.78 -5.35 -3.85
CA LEU A 536 0.56 -5.32 -4.43
C LEU A 536 1.36 -6.58 -4.11
N LEU A 537 1.38 -7.02 -2.84
CA LEU A 537 2.14 -8.20 -2.42
C LEU A 537 1.60 -9.49 -3.06
N ILE A 538 0.28 -9.67 -3.08
CA ILE A 538 -0.35 -10.85 -3.68
C ILE A 538 -0.22 -10.83 -5.20
N ALA A 539 -0.37 -9.68 -5.86
CA ALA A 539 -0.13 -9.56 -7.30
C ALA A 539 1.32 -9.88 -7.67
N ALA A 540 2.30 -9.42 -6.89
CA ALA A 540 3.72 -9.72 -7.11
C ALA A 540 4.04 -11.21 -6.92
N LEU A 541 3.56 -11.85 -5.85
CA LEU A 541 3.82 -13.27 -5.58
C LEU A 541 3.12 -14.19 -6.59
N VAL A 542 1.85 -13.94 -6.91
CA VAL A 542 1.09 -14.72 -7.90
C VAL A 542 1.65 -14.48 -9.30
N GLY A 543 1.93 -13.23 -9.66
CA GLY A 543 2.53 -12.86 -10.94
C GLY A 543 3.89 -13.52 -11.15
N ALA A 544 4.77 -13.50 -10.14
CA ALA A 544 6.05 -14.19 -10.20
C ALA A 544 5.89 -15.72 -10.34
N ALA A 545 4.98 -16.34 -9.60
CA ALA A 545 4.73 -17.78 -9.71
C ALA A 545 4.17 -18.19 -11.09
N VAL A 546 3.22 -17.41 -11.63
CA VAL A 546 2.66 -17.64 -12.97
C VAL A 546 3.72 -17.40 -14.05
N TRP A 547 4.48 -16.30 -13.96
CA TRP A 547 5.58 -16.01 -14.90
C TRP A 547 6.63 -17.12 -14.88
N LEU A 548 7.11 -17.56 -13.72
CA LEU A 548 8.05 -18.69 -13.61
C LEU A 548 7.46 -19.99 -14.19
N THR A 549 6.15 -20.21 -14.07
CA THR A 549 5.48 -21.40 -14.61
C THR A 549 5.47 -21.40 -16.15
N LEU A 550 5.28 -20.22 -16.77
CA LEU A 550 5.06 -20.08 -18.21
C LEU A 550 6.32 -19.63 -19.00
N ALA A 551 7.28 -18.97 -18.35
CA ALA A 551 8.47 -18.46 -19.00
C ALA A 551 9.39 -19.59 -19.50
N ASP A 552 10.01 -19.37 -20.66
CA ASP A 552 11.01 -20.29 -21.20
C ASP A 552 12.32 -20.16 -20.41
N LEU A 553 12.49 -21.06 -19.44
CA LEU A 553 13.59 -21.09 -18.50
C LEU A 553 14.11 -22.53 -18.40
N GLU A 554 15.41 -22.67 -18.12
CA GLU A 554 15.99 -23.95 -17.74
C GLU A 554 15.20 -24.57 -16.58
N SER A 555 14.96 -25.89 -16.62
CA SER A 555 14.17 -26.62 -15.62
C SER A 555 14.68 -26.40 -14.19
N THR A 556 16.00 -26.32 -14.02
CA THR A 556 16.69 -26.02 -12.76
C THR A 556 16.30 -24.64 -12.23
N THR A 557 16.48 -23.59 -13.05
CA THR A 557 16.17 -22.19 -12.72
C THR A 557 14.69 -22.00 -12.43
N ARG A 558 13.82 -22.61 -13.25
CA ARG A 558 12.36 -22.66 -13.04
C ARG A 558 12.03 -23.29 -11.68
N GLY A 559 12.60 -24.45 -11.37
CA GLY A 559 12.37 -25.17 -10.12
C GLY A 559 12.81 -24.38 -8.88
N ILE A 560 13.99 -23.76 -8.92
CA ILE A 560 14.51 -22.92 -7.83
C ILE A 560 13.62 -21.68 -7.64
N GLY A 561 13.28 -20.97 -8.72
CA GLY A 561 12.40 -19.80 -8.65
C GLY A 561 11.04 -20.13 -8.04
N LEU A 562 10.39 -21.20 -8.50
CA LEU A 562 9.09 -21.64 -7.97
C LEU A 562 9.19 -22.04 -6.49
N ALA A 563 10.26 -22.73 -6.09
CA ALA A 563 10.50 -23.08 -4.68
C ALA A 563 10.68 -21.83 -3.80
N VAL A 564 11.41 -20.82 -4.27
CA VAL A 564 11.58 -19.54 -3.56
C VAL A 564 10.25 -18.79 -3.42
N VAL A 565 9.48 -18.64 -4.51
CA VAL A 565 8.18 -17.95 -4.46
C VAL A 565 7.18 -18.71 -3.58
N ALA A 566 7.16 -20.04 -3.63
CA ALA A 566 6.33 -20.86 -2.77
C ALA A 566 6.72 -20.70 -1.28
N ALA A 567 8.02 -20.77 -0.95
CA ALA A 567 8.51 -20.58 0.41
C ALA A 567 8.19 -19.18 0.95
N THR A 568 8.42 -18.13 0.15
CA THR A 568 8.06 -16.74 0.49
C THR A 568 6.56 -16.59 0.72
N THR A 569 5.72 -17.20 -0.14
CA THR A 569 4.25 -17.15 -0.01
C THR A 569 3.76 -17.87 1.24
N LEU A 570 4.30 -19.06 1.54
CA LEU A 570 3.97 -19.82 2.75
C LEU A 570 4.40 -19.09 4.02
N LEU A 571 5.60 -18.50 4.02
CA LEU A 571 6.13 -17.73 5.15
C LEU A 571 5.30 -16.46 5.41
N ALA A 572 4.95 -15.73 4.35
CA ALA A 572 4.08 -14.57 4.44
C ALA A 572 2.68 -14.94 4.94
N ALA A 573 2.12 -16.07 4.48
CA ALA A 573 0.83 -16.58 4.91
C ALA A 573 0.83 -17.02 6.39
N ASP A 574 1.73 -17.92 6.80
CA ASP A 574 1.76 -18.45 8.17
C ASP A 574 2.10 -17.36 9.20
N GLY A 575 3.10 -16.51 8.90
CA GLY A 575 3.44 -15.36 9.74
C GLY A 575 2.28 -14.37 9.89
N SER A 576 1.51 -14.14 8.82
CA SER A 576 0.32 -13.28 8.87
C SER A 576 -0.85 -13.93 9.61
N TYR A 577 -1.07 -15.23 9.42
CA TYR A 577 -2.05 -16.03 10.17
C TYR A 577 -1.76 -15.99 11.67
N ARG A 578 -0.52 -16.27 12.07
CA ARG A 578 -0.08 -16.24 13.48
C ARG A 578 -0.15 -14.84 14.06
N PHE A 579 0.21 -13.81 13.30
CA PHE A 579 0.04 -12.42 13.72
C PHE A 579 -1.44 -12.07 13.95
N ALA A 580 -2.35 -12.48 13.06
CA ALA A 580 -3.79 -12.29 13.22
C ALA A 580 -4.34 -13.04 14.46
N ARG A 581 -3.99 -14.31 14.61
CA ARG A 581 -4.33 -15.18 15.75
C ARG A 581 -3.88 -14.55 17.08
N ARG A 582 -2.66 -14.02 17.13
CA ARG A 582 -2.14 -13.27 18.28
C ARG A 582 -2.85 -11.94 18.49
N GLY A 583 -3.22 -11.24 17.43
CA GLY A 583 -4.03 -10.01 17.51
C GLY A 583 -5.35 -10.21 18.25
N PHE A 584 -6.03 -11.34 18.02
CA PHE A 584 -7.21 -11.73 18.80
C PHE A 584 -6.85 -12.25 20.21
N ALA A 585 -5.84 -13.11 20.34
CA ALA A 585 -5.48 -13.75 21.62
C ALA A 585 -4.93 -12.77 22.68
N GLU A 586 -4.17 -11.77 22.23
CA GLU A 586 -3.47 -10.77 23.04
C GLU A 586 -4.24 -9.44 23.12
N TYR A 587 -5.45 -9.35 22.57
CA TYR A 587 -6.28 -8.15 22.66
C TYR A 587 -6.62 -7.86 24.14
N GLY A 588 -6.22 -6.68 24.63
CA GLY A 588 -6.36 -6.31 26.04
C GLY A 588 -5.52 -7.14 27.02
N ARG A 589 -4.57 -7.96 26.56
CA ARG A 589 -3.78 -8.90 27.38
C ARG A 589 -2.26 -8.72 27.18
N PRO A 590 -1.42 -9.21 28.11
CA PRO A 590 0.04 -9.19 27.94
C PRO A 590 0.51 -10.00 26.71
N LYS A 591 1.56 -9.53 26.05
CA LYS A 591 2.15 -10.22 24.89
C LYS A 591 2.96 -11.44 25.32
N THR A 592 2.78 -12.54 24.61
CA THR A 592 3.47 -13.82 24.84
C THR A 592 4.78 -13.93 24.05
N ARG A 593 5.69 -14.81 24.49
CA ARG A 593 6.87 -15.18 23.70
C ARG A 593 6.54 -16.39 22.83
N ASP A 594 6.73 -16.25 21.52
CA ASP A 594 6.53 -17.31 20.53
C ASP A 594 7.82 -17.40 19.68
N PRO A 595 8.60 -18.48 19.82
CA PRO A 595 9.83 -18.70 19.07
C PRO A 595 9.64 -18.80 17.55
N ILE A 596 8.51 -19.35 17.09
CA ILE A 596 8.30 -19.62 15.67
C ILE A 596 7.86 -18.32 14.98
N TYR A 597 6.94 -17.57 15.60
CA TYR A 597 6.61 -16.22 15.15
C TYR A 597 7.83 -15.28 15.18
N ALA A 598 8.76 -15.46 16.13
CA ALA A 598 10.01 -14.69 16.12
C ALA A 598 10.89 -15.01 14.90
N LEU A 599 10.97 -16.29 14.49
CA LEU A 599 11.66 -16.72 13.28
C LEU A 599 11.00 -16.19 12.00
N GLU A 600 9.67 -16.30 11.91
CA GLU A 600 8.88 -15.78 10.78
C GLU A 600 9.02 -14.26 10.66
N LEU A 601 8.98 -13.54 11.78
CA LEU A 601 9.14 -12.09 11.80
C LEU A 601 10.51 -11.67 11.27
N VAL A 602 11.60 -12.31 11.69
CA VAL A 602 12.95 -11.93 11.21
C VAL A 602 13.19 -12.36 9.76
N ALA A 603 12.64 -13.50 9.34
CA ALA A 603 12.67 -13.90 7.94
C ALA A 603 11.86 -12.93 7.06
N GLY A 604 10.70 -12.45 7.53
CA GLY A 604 9.91 -11.40 6.88
C GLY A 604 10.60 -10.03 6.84
N ILE A 605 11.38 -9.67 7.87
CA ILE A 605 12.25 -8.48 7.84
C ILE A 605 13.36 -8.64 6.80
N GLY A 606 13.96 -9.83 6.70
CA GLY A 606 14.96 -10.16 5.68
C GLY A 606 14.41 -10.10 4.26
N LEU A 607 13.23 -10.67 4.01
CA LEU A 607 12.53 -10.58 2.73
C LEU A 607 12.11 -9.15 2.37
N LEU A 608 11.70 -8.34 3.36
CA LEU A 608 11.45 -6.91 3.14
C LEU A 608 12.75 -6.18 2.77
N GLY A 609 13.87 -6.53 3.41
CA GLY A 609 15.20 -6.05 3.05
C GLY A 609 15.56 -6.35 1.61
N LEU A 610 15.39 -7.60 1.19
CA LEU A 610 15.63 -8.04 -0.20
C LEU A 610 14.73 -7.30 -1.20
N ALA A 611 13.43 -7.19 -0.92
CA ALA A 611 12.48 -6.50 -1.80
C ALA A 611 12.81 -5.00 -1.93
N LEU A 612 13.20 -4.34 -0.85
CA LEU A 612 13.64 -2.93 -0.88
C LEU A 612 15.01 -2.77 -1.55
N SER A 613 15.93 -3.71 -1.36
CA SER A 613 17.25 -3.77 -2.01
C SER A 613 17.07 -3.82 -3.53
N LEU A 614 16.37 -4.83 -4.05
CA LEU A 614 16.13 -5.00 -5.48
C LEU A 614 15.38 -3.83 -6.11
N ALA A 615 14.37 -3.28 -5.41
CA ALA A 615 13.61 -2.12 -5.90
C ALA A 615 14.51 -0.88 -6.00
N LEU A 616 15.27 -0.54 -4.96
CA LEU A 616 16.12 0.66 -4.96
C LEU A 616 17.36 0.50 -5.85
N GLU A 617 17.94 -0.69 -5.94
CA GLU A 617 19.02 -1.02 -6.86
C GLU A 617 18.60 -0.79 -8.32
N SER A 618 17.54 -1.46 -8.78
CA SER A 618 17.01 -1.31 -10.14
C SER A 618 16.56 0.12 -10.43
N GLY A 619 15.88 0.78 -9.49
CA GLY A 619 15.46 2.18 -9.62
C GLY A 619 16.61 3.16 -9.77
N LEU A 620 17.69 2.99 -8.99
CA LEU A 620 18.82 3.91 -9.02
C LEU A 620 19.68 3.72 -10.27
N VAL A 621 19.87 2.48 -10.73
CA VAL A 621 20.52 2.16 -12.01
C VAL A 621 19.74 2.73 -13.20
N LEU A 622 18.41 2.67 -13.16
CA LEU A 622 17.53 3.18 -14.21
C LEU A 622 17.51 4.72 -14.29
N VAL A 623 17.54 5.40 -13.14
CA VAL A 623 17.48 6.87 -13.06
C VAL A 623 18.86 7.53 -13.17
N ILE A 624 19.93 6.83 -12.81
CA ILE A 624 21.33 7.28 -12.95
C ILE A 624 22.03 6.39 -13.99
N PRO A 625 21.76 6.60 -15.29
CA PRO A 625 22.38 5.80 -16.35
C PRO A 625 23.90 6.01 -16.34
N GLY A 626 24.63 4.90 -16.31
CA GLY A 626 26.09 4.88 -16.32
C GLY A 626 26.60 3.60 -16.98
N THR A 627 27.82 3.66 -17.52
CA THR A 627 28.50 2.53 -18.15
C THR A 627 29.74 2.13 -17.37
N GLY A 628 30.14 0.87 -17.53
CA GLY A 628 31.31 0.31 -16.85
C GLY A 628 31.17 0.27 -15.32
N PRO A 629 32.29 0.22 -14.59
CA PRO A 629 32.31 -0.08 -13.15
C PRO A 629 31.49 0.89 -12.28
N ALA A 630 31.32 2.15 -12.69
CA ALA A 630 30.60 3.16 -11.92
C ALA A 630 29.14 2.77 -11.64
N VAL A 631 28.48 2.06 -12.56
CA VAL A 631 27.08 1.63 -12.39
C VAL A 631 26.92 0.62 -11.25
N ILE A 632 27.97 -0.13 -10.92
CA ILE A 632 27.97 -1.13 -9.84
C ILE A 632 27.99 -0.47 -8.46
N ILE A 633 28.63 0.70 -8.33
CA ILE A 633 28.54 1.50 -7.10
C ILE A 633 27.13 2.06 -6.92
N VAL A 634 26.51 2.53 -8.01
CA VAL A 634 25.11 3.00 -7.98
C VAL A 634 24.16 1.87 -7.57
N ALA A 635 24.27 0.71 -8.22
CA ALA A 635 23.51 -0.49 -7.88
C ALA A 635 23.67 -0.88 -6.40
N ALA A 636 24.92 -1.02 -5.93
CA ALA A 636 25.22 -1.41 -4.56
C ALA A 636 24.72 -0.39 -3.52
N VAL A 637 24.82 0.92 -3.79
CA VAL A 637 24.29 1.96 -2.90
C VAL A 637 22.76 1.86 -2.79
N GLY A 638 22.04 1.64 -3.91
CA GLY A 638 20.60 1.38 -3.88
C GLY A 638 20.26 0.11 -3.09
N SER A 639 21.00 -0.97 -3.33
CA SER A 639 20.83 -2.26 -2.66
C SER A 639 21.01 -2.17 -1.14
N PHE A 640 22.13 -1.62 -0.66
CA PHE A 640 22.39 -1.44 0.77
C PHE A 640 21.46 -0.41 1.43
N ALA A 641 20.98 0.61 0.71
CA ALA A 641 19.93 1.48 1.23
C ALA A 641 18.67 0.67 1.55
N GLY A 642 18.25 -0.25 0.68
CA GLY A 642 17.09 -1.12 0.90
C GLY A 642 17.23 -2.02 2.13
N TRP A 643 18.39 -2.66 2.30
CA TRP A 643 18.71 -3.46 3.49
C TRP A 643 18.66 -2.64 4.78
N ALA A 644 19.27 -1.45 4.79
CA ALA A 644 19.25 -0.55 5.94
C ALA A 644 17.81 -0.09 6.29
N LEU A 645 17.00 0.23 5.28
CA LEU A 645 15.62 0.68 5.44
C LEU A 645 14.72 -0.38 6.08
N ALA A 646 14.89 -1.67 5.77
CA ALA A 646 14.14 -2.74 6.44
C ALA A 646 14.45 -2.81 7.95
N GLY A 647 15.73 -2.66 8.33
CA GLY A 647 16.13 -2.59 9.73
C GLY A 647 15.54 -1.37 10.45
N VAL A 648 15.62 -0.18 9.83
CA VAL A 648 15.04 1.06 10.38
C VAL A 648 13.51 0.96 10.51
N ALA A 649 12.84 0.40 9.50
CA ALA A 649 11.39 0.16 9.54
C ALA A 649 11.00 -0.78 10.69
N TYR A 650 11.78 -1.82 10.96
CA TYR A 650 11.56 -2.67 12.13
C TYR A 650 11.67 -1.88 13.46
N LEU A 651 12.70 -1.05 13.65
CA LEU A 651 12.86 -0.26 14.87
C LEU A 651 11.68 0.71 15.10
N LEU A 652 11.34 1.47 14.06
CA LEU A 652 10.27 2.47 14.13
C LEU A 652 8.88 1.84 14.35
N SER A 653 8.60 0.70 13.71
CA SER A 653 7.29 0.01 13.81
C SER A 653 7.12 -0.80 15.10
N SER A 654 8.23 -1.33 15.66
CA SER A 654 8.26 -1.94 16.99
C SER A 654 8.28 -0.92 18.14
N GLY A 655 8.61 0.34 17.84
CA GLY A 655 8.64 1.44 18.79
C GLY A 655 9.93 1.53 19.61
N ARG A 656 10.98 0.80 19.21
CA ARG A 656 12.29 0.79 19.87
C ARG A 656 13.03 2.11 19.64
N SER A 657 13.76 2.57 20.64
CA SER A 657 14.65 3.73 20.58
C SER A 657 15.98 3.39 19.91
N TRP A 658 16.80 4.42 19.63
CA TRP A 658 18.18 4.25 19.18
C TRP A 658 19.06 3.49 20.17
N GLU A 659 18.68 3.39 21.45
CA GLU A 659 19.35 2.58 22.48
C GLU A 659 19.29 1.07 22.19
N TYR A 660 18.43 0.63 21.26
CA TYR A 660 18.46 -0.74 20.77
C TYR A 660 19.68 -1.02 19.87
N LEU A 661 20.40 0.00 19.40
CA LEU A 661 21.66 -0.16 18.66
C LEU A 661 22.84 -0.37 19.62
N ASP A 662 23.52 -1.51 19.50
CA ASP A 662 24.73 -1.84 20.23
C ASP A 662 25.97 -1.21 19.56
N GLY A 663 25.86 0.06 19.16
CA GLY A 663 26.89 0.84 18.46
C GLY A 663 28.06 1.28 19.34
N ARG A 664 28.39 0.54 20.40
CA ARG A 664 29.42 0.94 21.37
C ARG A 664 30.82 0.81 20.79
N VAL A 665 31.68 1.77 21.13
CA VAL A 665 33.11 1.77 20.78
C VAL A 665 33.79 0.49 21.31
N PRO A 666 34.65 -0.18 20.52
CA PRO A 666 35.41 -1.35 20.98
C PRO A 666 36.36 -1.03 22.15
N THR A 667 36.38 -1.91 23.15
CA THR A 667 37.36 -1.91 24.25
C THR A 667 38.64 -2.64 23.87
N ALA A 668 39.68 -2.57 24.70
CA ALA A 668 40.92 -3.34 24.52
C ALA A 668 40.68 -4.88 24.49
N ARG A 669 39.63 -5.39 25.13
CA ARG A 669 39.21 -6.79 25.01
C ARG A 669 38.60 -7.08 23.65
N ASP A 670 37.76 -6.18 23.16
CA ASP A 670 37.12 -6.28 21.86
C ASP A 670 38.15 -6.21 20.73
N ALA A 671 39.22 -5.40 20.87
CA ALA A 671 40.34 -5.36 19.92
C ALA A 671 41.05 -6.72 19.76
N ARG A 672 41.21 -7.49 20.84
CA ARG A 672 41.74 -8.86 20.77
C ARG A 672 40.77 -9.80 20.06
N LEU A 673 39.47 -9.68 20.35
CA LEU A 673 38.43 -10.48 19.68
C LEU A 673 38.29 -10.13 18.20
N LEU A 674 38.49 -8.86 17.83
CA LEU A 674 38.54 -8.40 16.44
C LEU A 674 39.72 -9.03 15.69
N ALA A 675 40.92 -9.00 16.26
CA ALA A 675 42.10 -9.62 15.65
C ALA A 675 41.92 -11.15 15.46
N VAL A 676 41.39 -11.83 16.48
CA VAL A 676 41.02 -13.26 16.37
C VAL A 676 39.93 -13.48 15.33
N GLY A 677 38.93 -12.61 15.25
CA GLY A 677 37.86 -12.66 14.26
C GLY A 677 38.36 -12.52 12.82
N ILE A 678 39.24 -11.55 12.55
CA ILE A 678 39.85 -11.33 11.24
C ILE A 678 40.68 -12.56 10.84
N ALA A 679 41.58 -13.00 11.72
CA ALA A 679 42.40 -14.20 11.48
C ALA A 679 41.53 -15.45 11.24
N SER A 680 40.44 -15.63 11.99
CA SER A 680 39.51 -16.75 11.81
C SER A 680 38.72 -16.64 10.51
N SER A 681 38.30 -15.44 10.09
CA SER A 681 37.58 -15.22 8.83
C SER A 681 38.47 -15.56 7.63
N LEU A 682 39.74 -15.11 7.66
CA LEU A 682 40.73 -15.43 6.64
C LEU A 682 41.10 -16.92 6.63
N ALA A 683 41.19 -17.56 7.81
CA ALA A 683 41.43 -19.01 7.90
C ALA A 683 40.24 -19.84 7.36
N ILE A 684 39.00 -19.41 7.60
CA ILE A 684 37.80 -20.02 7.00
C ILE A 684 37.85 -19.91 5.48
N TYR A 685 38.18 -18.75 4.93
CA TYR A 685 38.28 -18.53 3.48
C TYR A 685 39.44 -19.30 2.84
N GLY A 686 40.63 -19.28 3.44
CA GLY A 686 41.77 -20.08 2.95
C GLY A 686 41.49 -21.59 3.01
N GLY A 687 40.82 -22.05 4.08
CA GLY A 687 40.35 -23.42 4.19
C GLY A 687 39.30 -23.77 3.13
N PHE A 688 38.36 -22.87 2.85
CA PHE A 688 37.38 -23.01 1.77
C PHE A 688 38.07 -23.16 0.40
N VAL A 689 38.96 -22.22 0.03
CA VAL A 689 39.72 -22.27 -1.23
C VAL A 689 40.55 -23.56 -1.36
N ALA A 690 41.17 -24.01 -0.26
CA ALA A 690 41.90 -25.28 -0.24
C ALA A 690 40.98 -26.51 -0.43
N ILE A 691 39.80 -26.50 0.19
CA ILE A 691 38.82 -27.60 0.03
C ILE A 691 38.23 -27.61 -1.37
N THR A 692 37.83 -26.45 -1.93
CA THR A 692 37.20 -26.40 -3.26
C THR A 692 38.19 -26.74 -4.36
N SER A 693 39.46 -26.32 -4.24
CA SER A 693 40.51 -26.71 -5.20
C SER A 693 40.90 -28.18 -5.13
N VAL A 694 40.95 -28.79 -3.93
CA VAL A 694 41.23 -30.24 -3.78
C VAL A 694 40.07 -31.11 -4.27
N LEU A 695 38.82 -30.63 -4.15
CA LEU A 695 37.62 -31.38 -4.54
C LEU A 695 37.11 -31.06 -5.96
N ASP A 696 37.77 -30.15 -6.68
CA ASP A 696 37.29 -29.56 -7.94
C ASP A 696 35.83 -29.07 -7.83
N ALA A 697 35.49 -28.50 -6.66
CA ALA A 697 34.13 -28.08 -6.36
C ALA A 697 33.85 -26.73 -7.03
N PRO A 698 32.75 -26.59 -7.80
CA PRO A 698 32.45 -25.34 -8.47
C PRO A 698 32.08 -24.27 -7.44
N VAL A 699 32.48 -23.03 -7.72
CA VAL A 699 32.24 -21.84 -6.87
C VAL A 699 31.74 -20.71 -7.77
N VAL A 700 30.76 -19.94 -7.32
CA VAL A 700 30.35 -18.71 -8.02
C VAL A 700 31.23 -17.56 -7.56
N GLU A 701 31.95 -16.92 -8.48
CA GLU A 701 32.63 -15.65 -8.22
C GLU A 701 31.60 -14.53 -8.02
N HIS A 702 31.86 -13.65 -7.04
CA HIS A 702 31.00 -12.51 -6.79
C HIS A 702 31.27 -11.43 -7.85
N ALA A 703 30.24 -10.91 -8.53
CA ALA A 703 30.37 -9.96 -9.64
C ALA A 703 31.23 -8.71 -9.32
N LEU A 704 31.21 -8.28 -8.06
CA LEU A 704 32.06 -7.20 -7.55
C LEU A 704 33.57 -7.48 -7.67
N SER A 705 34.01 -8.73 -7.57
CA SER A 705 35.44 -9.12 -7.72
C SER A 705 35.91 -8.95 -9.15
N THR A 706 35.14 -9.46 -10.13
CA THR A 706 35.41 -9.29 -11.57
C THR A 706 35.44 -7.81 -11.95
N ALA A 707 34.42 -7.06 -11.51
CA ALA A 707 34.32 -5.61 -11.77
C ALA A 707 35.50 -4.79 -11.20
N VAL A 708 36.12 -5.26 -10.11
CA VAL A 708 37.28 -4.60 -9.50
C VAL A 708 38.54 -4.75 -10.36
N VAL A 709 38.71 -5.89 -11.04
CA VAL A 709 39.76 -6.08 -12.05
C VAL A 709 39.53 -5.13 -13.22
N ASP A 710 38.33 -5.16 -13.81
CA ASP A 710 37.96 -4.34 -14.97
C ASP A 710 38.07 -2.83 -14.73
N GLY A 711 37.75 -2.37 -13.51
CA GLY A 711 37.79 -0.95 -13.15
C GLY A 711 39.14 -0.41 -12.70
N GLY A 712 40.14 -1.27 -12.52
CA GLY A 712 41.48 -0.86 -12.11
C GLY A 712 41.57 -0.27 -10.70
N PHE A 713 42.76 0.24 -10.37
CA PHE A 713 43.09 0.70 -9.01
C PHE A 713 42.18 1.81 -8.44
N PRO A 714 41.73 2.84 -9.20
CA PRO A 714 40.82 3.85 -8.66
C PRO A 714 39.46 3.26 -8.26
N PHE A 715 38.98 2.26 -9.01
CA PHE A 715 37.72 1.59 -8.71
C PHE A 715 37.86 0.62 -7.54
N LEU A 716 38.98 -0.10 -7.41
CA LEU A 716 39.34 -0.84 -6.19
C LEU A 716 39.18 0.04 -4.94
N LEU A 717 39.75 1.26 -4.93
CA LEU A 717 39.64 2.16 -3.78
C LEU A 717 38.18 2.54 -3.45
N ALA A 718 37.34 2.77 -4.48
CA ALA A 718 35.91 3.05 -4.29
C ALA A 718 35.17 1.83 -3.70
N VAL A 719 35.48 0.62 -4.16
CA VAL A 719 34.90 -0.61 -3.64
C VAL A 719 35.39 -0.90 -2.21
N LEU A 720 36.67 -0.66 -1.89
CA LEU A 720 37.19 -0.78 -0.52
C LEU A 720 36.47 0.16 0.45
N ALA A 721 36.23 1.40 0.04
CA ALA A 721 35.43 2.34 0.83
C ALA A 721 33.98 1.85 1.01
N LEU A 722 33.34 1.38 -0.07
CA LEU A 722 31.98 0.83 -0.04
C LEU A 722 31.86 -0.37 0.91
N VAL A 723 32.76 -1.36 0.84
CA VAL A 723 32.62 -2.60 1.63
C VAL A 723 32.86 -2.38 3.13
N VAL A 724 33.75 -1.44 3.49
CA VAL A 724 34.08 -1.12 4.88
C VAL A 724 33.09 -0.13 5.50
N LEU A 725 32.64 0.88 4.77
CA LEU A 725 31.83 1.98 5.31
C LEU A 725 30.32 1.81 5.10
N VAL A 726 29.89 0.99 4.13
CA VAL A 726 28.47 0.81 3.79
C VAL A 726 28.04 -0.64 3.95
N ASN A 727 28.62 -1.59 3.19
CA ASN A 727 28.19 -2.99 3.18
C ASN A 727 28.19 -3.60 4.60
N ALA A 728 29.38 -3.83 5.17
CA ALA A 728 29.49 -4.53 6.44
C ALA A 728 28.73 -3.82 7.59
N PRO A 729 28.77 -2.47 7.73
CA PRO A 729 27.94 -1.79 8.73
C PRO A 729 26.43 -1.99 8.55
N VAL A 730 25.91 -1.97 7.31
CA VAL A 730 24.49 -2.17 7.03
C VAL A 730 24.06 -3.62 7.30
N GLU A 731 24.85 -4.59 6.83
CA GLU A 731 24.54 -5.99 7.03
C GLU A 731 24.64 -6.40 8.50
N GLU A 732 25.67 -5.98 9.24
CA GLU A 732 25.74 -6.28 10.68
C GLU A 732 24.65 -5.55 11.48
N PHE A 733 24.26 -4.34 11.10
CA PHE A 733 23.09 -3.68 11.67
C PHE A 733 21.82 -4.53 11.48
N LEU A 734 21.53 -4.98 10.26
CA LEU A 734 20.32 -5.75 9.99
C LEU A 734 20.40 -7.15 10.62
N PHE A 735 21.45 -7.91 10.34
CA PHE A 735 21.50 -9.32 10.71
C PHE A 735 21.84 -9.54 12.18
N ARG A 736 22.71 -8.72 12.79
CA ARG A 736 23.14 -8.96 14.18
C ARG A 736 22.30 -8.11 15.14
N ASN A 737 22.22 -6.81 14.88
CA ASN A 737 21.49 -5.91 15.78
C ASN A 737 19.96 -5.97 15.62
N VAL A 738 19.40 -6.30 14.44
CA VAL A 738 17.95 -6.49 14.26
C VAL A 738 17.57 -7.96 14.36
N VAL A 739 18.03 -8.83 13.45
CA VAL A 739 17.61 -10.24 13.36
C VAL A 739 18.08 -11.08 14.56
N GLN A 740 19.40 -11.21 14.78
CA GLN A 740 19.93 -12.08 15.85
C GLN A 740 19.46 -11.60 17.23
N LYS A 741 19.62 -10.31 17.54
CA LYS A 741 19.15 -9.70 18.80
C LYS A 741 17.66 -9.96 19.06
N ARG A 742 16.82 -9.88 18.02
CA ARG A 742 15.38 -10.15 18.16
C ARG A 742 15.08 -11.62 18.42
N LEU A 743 15.84 -12.53 17.82
CA LEU A 743 15.72 -13.97 18.12
C LEU A 743 16.16 -14.27 19.56
N GLU A 744 17.25 -13.67 20.04
CA GLU A 744 17.79 -13.86 21.40
C GLU A 744 16.82 -13.48 22.54
N GLU A 745 15.84 -12.60 22.28
CA GLU A 745 14.72 -12.32 23.21
C GLU A 745 13.77 -13.52 23.41
N THR A 746 13.86 -14.56 22.57
CA THR A 746 12.91 -15.70 22.52
C THR A 746 13.55 -17.08 22.47
N ILE A 747 14.76 -17.21 21.93
CA ILE A 747 15.51 -18.47 21.82
C ILE A 747 16.96 -18.27 22.27
N SER A 748 17.68 -19.36 22.54
CA SER A 748 19.07 -19.27 22.99
C SER A 748 20.00 -18.71 21.90
N ALA A 749 21.02 -17.96 22.31
CA ALA A 749 22.00 -17.32 21.40
C ALA A 749 22.59 -18.28 20.35
N ARG A 750 22.90 -19.53 20.72
CA ARG A 750 23.38 -20.54 19.75
C ARG A 750 22.38 -20.80 18.61
N ARG A 751 21.09 -20.88 18.92
CA ARG A 751 20.02 -21.06 17.92
C ARG A 751 19.75 -19.77 17.13
N ALA A 752 19.83 -18.61 17.79
CA ALA A 752 19.72 -17.31 17.14
C ALA A 752 20.83 -17.08 16.11
N ILE A 753 22.10 -17.37 16.46
CA ILE A 753 23.26 -17.30 15.54
C ILE A 753 23.04 -18.24 14.34
N ALA A 754 22.69 -19.51 14.59
CA ALA A 754 22.48 -20.48 13.51
C ALA A 754 21.35 -20.08 12.55
N ALA A 755 20.20 -19.64 13.09
CA ALA A 755 19.07 -19.17 12.27
C ALA A 755 19.39 -17.88 11.51
N THR A 756 20.14 -16.95 12.12
CA THR A 756 20.61 -15.71 11.48
C THR A 756 21.57 -16.03 10.34
N ALA A 757 22.52 -16.94 10.53
CA ALA A 757 23.48 -17.34 9.51
C ALA A 757 22.83 -18.09 8.33
N ALA A 758 21.84 -18.93 8.59
CA ALA A 758 21.04 -19.58 7.55
C ALA A 758 20.22 -18.55 6.74
N LEU A 759 19.55 -17.61 7.42
CA LEU A 759 18.79 -16.54 6.76
C LEU A 759 19.72 -15.61 5.94
N PHE A 760 20.88 -15.27 6.48
CA PHE A 760 21.92 -14.49 5.80
C PHE A 760 22.30 -15.14 4.48
N ALA A 761 22.70 -16.42 4.51
CA ALA A 761 23.10 -17.15 3.31
C ALA A 761 21.96 -17.27 2.28
N VAL A 762 20.75 -17.67 2.71
CA VAL A 762 19.62 -17.83 1.78
C VAL A 762 19.24 -16.52 1.07
N LEU A 763 19.32 -15.38 1.77
CA LEU A 763 19.02 -14.08 1.17
C LEU A 763 20.06 -13.60 0.15
N HIS A 764 21.25 -14.20 0.09
CA HIS A 764 22.27 -13.92 -0.92
C HIS A 764 22.10 -14.72 -2.22
N VAL A 765 21.16 -15.67 -2.31
CA VAL A 765 20.91 -16.45 -3.54
C VAL A 765 20.83 -15.57 -4.81
N PRO A 766 20.10 -14.43 -4.84
CA PRO A 766 19.99 -13.62 -6.05
C PRO A 766 21.32 -13.08 -6.57
N ALA A 767 22.29 -12.81 -5.69
CA ALA A 767 23.61 -12.28 -6.06
C ALA A 767 24.53 -13.32 -6.73
N PHE A 768 24.15 -14.61 -6.70
CA PHE A 768 24.91 -15.72 -7.30
C PHE A 768 24.19 -16.39 -8.48
N LEU A 769 23.01 -15.90 -8.88
CA LEU A 769 22.34 -16.37 -10.10
C LEU A 769 22.95 -15.68 -11.34
N PRO A 770 23.04 -16.37 -12.50
CA PRO A 770 22.53 -17.71 -12.81
C PRO A 770 23.55 -18.84 -12.57
N GLY A 771 24.43 -18.72 -11.58
CA GLY A 771 25.40 -19.77 -11.24
C GLY A 771 24.74 -21.12 -10.92
N SER A 772 25.45 -22.22 -11.19
CA SER A 772 24.88 -23.57 -11.04
C SER A 772 24.48 -23.87 -9.59
N PRO A 773 23.44 -24.69 -9.32
CA PRO A 773 22.92 -24.88 -7.97
C PRO A 773 23.98 -25.39 -6.98
N THR A 774 24.86 -26.27 -7.45
CA THR A 774 25.99 -26.78 -6.67
C THR A 774 26.97 -25.65 -6.33
N ALA A 775 27.32 -24.80 -7.30
CA ALA A 775 28.23 -23.69 -7.09
C ALA A 775 27.65 -22.67 -6.10
N VAL A 776 26.37 -22.31 -6.27
CA VAL A 776 25.65 -21.44 -5.33
C VAL A 776 25.64 -22.06 -3.93
N ALA A 777 25.28 -23.34 -3.78
CA ALA A 777 25.26 -24.01 -2.48
C ALA A 777 26.63 -24.06 -1.79
N VAL A 778 27.71 -24.30 -2.54
CA VAL A 778 29.10 -24.27 -2.04
C VAL A 778 29.47 -22.86 -1.57
N THR A 779 29.21 -21.81 -2.38
CA THR A 779 29.45 -20.41 -1.97
C THR A 779 28.61 -20.02 -0.74
N LEU A 780 27.35 -20.44 -0.66
CA LEU A 780 26.48 -20.15 0.49
C LEU A 780 26.95 -20.84 1.78
N ALA A 781 27.61 -22.00 1.70
CA ALA A 781 28.19 -22.65 2.87
C ALA A 781 29.33 -21.81 3.49
N LEU A 782 30.16 -21.15 2.67
CA LEU A 782 31.17 -20.18 3.12
C LEU A 782 30.50 -18.99 3.83
N LEU A 783 29.48 -18.39 3.20
CA LEU A 783 28.74 -17.25 3.78
C LEU A 783 28.11 -17.63 5.13
N ALA A 784 27.51 -18.83 5.24
CA ALA A 784 26.95 -19.32 6.49
C ALA A 784 28.02 -19.49 7.59
N ALA A 785 29.20 -20.05 7.25
CA ALA A 785 30.30 -20.25 8.20
C ALA A 785 30.85 -18.91 8.74
N LEU A 786 31.07 -17.93 7.85
CA LEU A 786 31.46 -16.57 8.23
C LEU A 786 30.37 -15.88 9.06
N ALA A 787 29.10 -16.04 8.67
CA ALA A 787 27.98 -15.45 9.38
C ALA A 787 27.82 -15.96 10.81
N VAL A 788 28.12 -17.25 11.06
CA VAL A 788 28.20 -17.85 12.41
C VAL A 788 29.33 -17.23 13.22
N LEU A 789 30.52 -17.03 12.63
CA LEU A 789 31.66 -16.40 13.30
C LEU A 789 31.34 -14.95 13.72
N TRP A 790 30.78 -14.14 12.82
CA TRP A 790 30.42 -12.75 13.13
C TRP A 790 29.26 -12.66 14.14
N GLY A 791 28.27 -13.56 14.06
CA GLY A 791 27.21 -13.68 15.07
C GLY A 791 27.72 -14.12 16.46
N TRP A 792 28.78 -14.94 16.51
CA TRP A 792 29.50 -15.26 17.75
C TRP A 792 30.30 -14.08 18.30
N LEU A 793 30.99 -13.31 17.45
CA LEU A 793 31.69 -12.08 17.84
C LEU A 793 30.73 -11.07 18.45
N TYR A 794 29.57 -10.86 17.80
CA TYR A 794 28.48 -10.05 18.33
C TYR A 794 28.03 -10.53 19.70
N ALA A 795 27.67 -11.82 19.85
CA ALA A 795 27.22 -12.39 21.12
C ALA A 795 28.29 -12.40 22.24
N LYS A 796 29.58 -12.29 21.90
CA LYS A 796 30.69 -12.19 22.88
C LYS A 796 31.06 -10.78 23.27
N THR A 797 30.80 -9.81 22.40
CA THR A 797 31.16 -8.40 22.62
C THR A 797 29.97 -7.56 23.07
N GLY A 798 28.75 -7.86 22.62
CA GLY A 798 27.62 -6.93 22.76
C GLY A 798 27.92 -5.60 22.06
N SER A 799 28.57 -5.66 20.90
CA SER A 799 28.79 -4.52 20.01
C SER A 799 28.61 -4.96 18.56
N VAL A 800 27.85 -4.21 17.78
CA VAL A 800 27.72 -4.42 16.33
C VAL A 800 28.96 -3.90 15.57
N VAL A 801 29.76 -3.03 16.18
CA VAL A 801 30.96 -2.44 15.57
C VAL A 801 32.06 -3.49 15.36
N VAL A 802 32.22 -4.43 16.30
CA VAL A 802 33.26 -5.47 16.21
C VAL A 802 33.07 -6.44 15.04
N PRO A 803 31.89 -7.08 14.84
CA PRO A 803 31.66 -7.89 13.65
C PRO A 803 31.68 -7.04 12.37
N ALA A 804 31.21 -5.79 12.39
CA ALA A 804 31.22 -4.92 11.19
C ALA A 804 32.65 -4.62 10.72
N LEU A 805 33.58 -4.32 11.64
CA LEU A 805 35.00 -4.17 11.31
C LEU A 805 35.61 -5.49 10.82
N CYS A 806 35.28 -6.62 11.46
CA CYS A 806 35.77 -7.93 11.06
C CYS A 806 35.33 -8.31 9.63
N HIS A 807 34.05 -8.09 9.32
CA HIS A 807 33.42 -8.34 8.04
C HIS A 807 33.95 -7.38 6.96
N GLY A 808 34.02 -6.08 7.26
CA GLY A 808 34.57 -5.08 6.32
C GLY A 808 36.03 -5.35 5.95
N VAL A 809 36.88 -5.71 6.93
CA VAL A 809 38.28 -6.11 6.68
C VAL A 809 38.36 -7.41 5.88
N TYR A 810 37.50 -8.39 6.19
CA TYR A 810 37.42 -9.64 5.42
C TYR A 810 37.10 -9.37 3.94
N ASN A 811 36.03 -8.63 3.65
CA ASN A 811 35.65 -8.28 2.27
C ASN A 811 36.73 -7.47 1.56
N ALA A 812 37.36 -6.51 2.25
CA ALA A 812 38.47 -5.72 1.72
C ALA A 812 39.67 -6.59 1.31
N VAL A 813 40.04 -7.59 2.12
CA VAL A 813 41.12 -8.53 1.78
C VAL A 813 40.74 -9.41 0.60
N VAL A 814 39.54 -10.00 0.57
CA VAL A 814 39.10 -10.87 -0.54
C VAL A 814 39.11 -10.11 -1.87
N VAL A 815 38.55 -8.90 -1.91
CA VAL A 815 38.54 -8.05 -3.12
C VAL A 815 39.96 -7.63 -3.53
N THR A 816 40.83 -7.31 -2.57
CA THR A 816 42.23 -6.95 -2.88
C THR A 816 43.01 -8.15 -3.42
N VAL A 817 42.79 -9.36 -2.88
CA VAL A 817 43.42 -10.59 -3.37
C VAL A 817 42.97 -10.92 -4.79
N ALA A 818 41.68 -10.76 -5.10
CA ALA A 818 41.16 -10.94 -6.46
C ALA A 818 41.80 -9.93 -7.44
N PHE A 819 41.93 -8.66 -7.05
CA PHE A 819 42.60 -7.64 -7.86
C PHE A 819 44.08 -7.97 -8.11
N VAL A 820 44.84 -8.27 -7.06
CA VAL A 820 46.28 -8.54 -7.15
C VAL A 820 46.57 -9.85 -7.89
N GLY A 821 45.69 -10.85 -7.79
CA GLY A 821 45.83 -12.11 -8.52
C GLY A 821 45.56 -12.03 -10.03
N ALA A 822 45.02 -10.90 -10.51
CA ALA A 822 44.75 -10.62 -11.92
C ALA A 822 45.79 -9.68 -12.58
N LEU A 823 46.81 -9.22 -11.81
CA LEU A 823 47.96 -8.43 -12.28
C LEU A 823 49.17 -9.32 -12.61
#